data_AF-A0A841JQP7-F1
#
_entry.id   AF-A0A841JQP7-F1
#
_cell.length_a   1.000
_cell.length_b   1.000
_cell.length_c   1.000
_cell.angle_alpha   90.00
_cell.angle_beta   90.00
_cell.angle_gamma   90.00
#
_symmetry.space_group_name_H-M   'P 1'
#
loop_
_entity.id
_entity.type
_entity.pdbx_description
1 polymer ?
#
loop_
_entity_poly.entity_id
_entity_poly.type
_entity_poly.pdbx_seq_one_letter_code
_entity_poly.pdbx_strand_id
1 'polypeptide(L)'
;MRAVEDDSASVLSISFGSCEALNAPFGNAFYNSEWEQAAAQGQTVMVSSGDSDSAGCDSAGIAFAEFGRQVNGLASTPWNIAVGGTDFYYPGGLSSVFNFWSQTNDGKNGSLLQSLPEQPWNNSIYGKNLGDLGGAAGGGGGQSACAIPGSGSDPLTGITTTIGGSTAVFDCAQYAGYSKPAWQSGPGVLADGVRDLPDISMFAANGDNGSSYVVCESPGDCTSDTLSGTQIQVSQIGGTSAAAPVFAGVMALVNQRYGPQGQANTVLYPLAQQFPAAFHDVVVGSNDAPCSPTTQFSIECVPDASGGTYSIGGWDTTPGYDLASGLGSVDVNQLVADWDRLTFENTRTALGASSTVLAHGQPVTLYTDVTGNRNGGTPTGNVALLTSLPQYASRGLGTVTLNAAGDGSVTTNLLPGGTYSLTAQYAGNTTYSGSQSAPLSFTISPERSVIRPTTHAYAVSYPSSTITPEKPGSTPVLTDLGPIAEGAAYPSDTVFVVDLQITGSKAAAGASVTPATGSTTIFDHGVPLSTNAIDVTGSSSYQTIALPAGRHSLQYAYSGDSSYLPTSQTSPAGPLNFTVIRASTVITSIETQPVSTNIGSSFLYQVLVSGVGGGAPPSGEVTFTLGNLPPQVVTLRPQLGGDFEPGSGVSYASVLLTNLPAGSYTIETSYSGDQNWEPSVLSGESVTVAGARAQLPSFTTATLTSSSGSGPIEPSTVLTLNVSVSGGKGATIPPSGFFVIFDEGTLIPPYLFSLTPSSSGATSTATLTFRGSQLYGGTNQFGVIYAGDSNYQSSYAPLVSYTEQTKDFTLAATTQNVTVHSGDPGLAFLQLQGLDQFSGGVSLSCKVTGGPTGNVVLPRCIVPPVAIIQSVRSSTAIVRFDTELVDRNSSGIETPDRHGKSVPPGTYTAVVTGTTGIASHDVTMTLVVQDPAYR
;
A
#
# COMPACT_ATOMS: atom_id res chain seq x y z
N MET A 1 5.94 13.73 -0.65
CA MET A 1 7.20 13.85 0.09
C MET A 1 8.34 13.32 -0.75
N ARG A 2 8.81 12.07 -0.58
CA ARG A 2 10.00 11.57 -1.31
C ARG A 2 9.97 11.80 -2.81
N ALA A 3 8.89 11.50 -3.52
CA ALA A 3 8.85 11.69 -4.97
C ALA A 3 9.00 13.17 -5.43
N VAL A 4 8.61 14.13 -4.58
CA VAL A 4 8.78 15.58 -4.84
C VAL A 4 10.22 15.99 -4.57
N GLU A 5 10.74 15.68 -3.38
CA GLU A 5 12.11 16.00 -3.00
C GLU A 5 13.14 15.31 -3.89
N ASP A 6 12.83 14.06 -4.28
CA ASP A 6 13.63 13.24 -5.17
C ASP A 6 13.79 13.87 -6.56
N ASP A 7 12.78 14.64 -7.01
CA ASP A 7 12.68 15.25 -8.33
C ASP A 7 13.13 14.28 -9.46
N SER A 8 12.76 13.01 -9.31
CA SER A 8 13.12 11.94 -10.24
C SER A 8 12.04 11.68 -11.28
N ALA A 9 10.80 12.02 -10.93
CA ALA A 9 9.61 11.82 -11.74
C ALA A 9 9.02 13.20 -12.10
N SER A 10 8.78 13.43 -13.38
CA SER A 10 8.11 14.66 -13.85
C SER A 10 6.58 14.60 -13.73
N VAL A 11 6.04 13.45 -13.31
CA VAL A 11 4.61 13.15 -13.21
C VAL A 11 4.40 12.32 -11.93
N LEU A 12 3.54 12.81 -11.03
CA LEU A 12 3.19 12.15 -9.77
C LEU A 12 1.68 11.85 -9.77
N SER A 13 1.29 10.62 -9.46
CA SER A 13 -0.12 10.22 -9.34
C SER A 13 -0.44 9.77 -7.92
N ILE A 14 -1.53 10.27 -7.36
CA ILE A 14 -1.94 10.03 -5.97
C ILE A 14 -3.41 9.63 -5.97
N SER A 15 -3.66 8.36 -5.66
CA SER A 15 -4.98 7.75 -5.56
C SER A 15 -5.39 7.58 -4.09
N PHE A 16 -5.26 8.67 -3.33
CA PHE A 16 -5.60 8.73 -1.92
C PHE A 16 -6.39 10.01 -1.65
N GLY A 17 -7.17 9.98 -0.56
CA GLY A 17 -7.86 11.16 -0.11
C GLY A 17 -7.94 11.27 1.39
N SER A 18 -8.14 12.50 1.83
CA SER A 18 -8.56 12.82 3.19
C SER A 18 -9.50 14.01 3.13
N CYS A 19 -10.42 14.07 4.07
CA CYS A 19 -11.33 15.21 4.24
C CYS A 19 -10.52 16.52 4.43
N GLU A 20 -10.80 17.54 3.61
CA GLU A 20 -10.15 18.86 3.74
C GLU A 20 -10.33 19.43 5.16
N ALA A 21 -11.51 19.23 5.76
CA ALA A 21 -11.77 19.66 7.14
C ALA A 21 -10.98 18.86 8.19
N LEU A 22 -10.67 17.58 7.96
CA LEU A 22 -9.93 16.73 8.91
C LEU A 22 -8.42 16.95 8.89
N ASN A 23 -7.86 17.34 7.74
CA ASN A 23 -6.43 17.66 7.64
C ASN A 23 -6.02 18.79 8.57
N ALA A 24 -6.99 19.66 8.91
CA ALA A 24 -6.82 20.85 9.70
C ALA A 24 -5.74 21.80 9.10
N PRO A 25 -5.49 23.00 9.67
CA PRO A 25 -4.61 23.98 9.02
C PRO A 25 -3.20 23.49 8.73
N PHE A 26 -2.63 22.63 9.59
CA PHE A 26 -1.27 22.10 9.39
C PHE A 26 -1.20 21.11 8.22
N GLY A 27 -2.11 20.12 8.15
CA GLY A 27 -2.12 19.14 7.08
C GLY A 27 -2.41 19.78 5.72
N ASN A 28 -3.35 20.72 5.67
CA ASN A 28 -3.64 21.47 4.44
C ASN A 28 -2.44 22.33 4.01
N ALA A 29 -1.84 23.10 4.92
CA ALA A 29 -0.65 23.89 4.61
C ALA A 29 0.52 23.03 4.11
N PHE A 30 0.69 21.84 4.70
CA PHE A 30 1.71 20.88 4.29
C PHE A 30 1.53 20.42 2.83
N TYR A 31 0.35 19.89 2.46
CA TYR A 31 0.10 19.48 1.08
C TYR A 31 0.20 20.64 0.08
N ASN A 32 -0.27 21.82 0.47
CA ASN A 32 -0.13 23.01 -0.36
C ASN A 32 1.33 23.36 -0.64
N SER A 33 2.20 23.37 0.38
CA SER A 33 3.63 23.67 0.17
C SER A 33 4.35 22.59 -0.65
N GLU A 34 4.00 21.32 -0.45
CA GLU A 34 4.60 20.20 -1.18
C GLU A 34 4.26 20.24 -2.67
N TRP A 35 2.98 20.46 -3.00
CA TRP A 35 2.54 20.56 -4.39
C TRP A 35 3.04 21.83 -5.06
N GLU A 36 3.13 22.94 -4.32
CA GLU A 36 3.74 24.18 -4.80
C GLU A 36 5.21 23.98 -5.16
N GLN A 37 5.95 23.25 -4.31
CA GLN A 37 7.32 22.86 -4.60
C GLN A 37 7.40 21.98 -5.85
N ALA A 38 6.60 20.93 -5.94
CA ALA A 38 6.56 20.03 -7.10
C ALA A 38 6.32 20.79 -8.41
N ALA A 39 5.31 21.67 -8.41
CA ALA A 39 4.98 22.53 -9.54
C ALA A 39 6.15 23.44 -9.94
N ALA A 40 6.82 24.07 -8.96
CA ALA A 40 7.96 24.95 -9.22
C ALA A 40 9.17 24.20 -9.81
N GLN A 41 9.33 22.92 -9.48
CA GLN A 41 10.40 22.03 -9.97
C GLN A 41 10.07 21.40 -11.33
N GLY A 42 8.84 21.60 -11.84
CA GLY A 42 8.41 21.06 -13.14
C GLY A 42 7.71 19.70 -13.04
N GLN A 43 7.41 19.22 -11.84
CA GLN A 43 6.64 18.00 -11.63
C GLN A 43 5.14 18.31 -11.66
N THR A 44 4.39 17.51 -12.41
CA THR A 44 2.93 17.61 -12.45
C THR A 44 2.30 16.58 -11.51
N VAL A 45 1.49 17.05 -10.56
CA VAL A 45 0.84 16.19 -9.54
C VAL A 45 -0.62 15.99 -9.90
N MET A 46 -1.06 14.74 -10.03
CA MET A 46 -2.47 14.36 -10.21
C MET A 46 -2.96 13.70 -8.94
N VAL A 47 -4.07 14.19 -8.40
CA VAL A 47 -4.69 13.66 -7.18
C VAL A 47 -6.14 13.31 -7.48
N SER A 48 -6.55 12.10 -7.11
CA SER A 48 -7.94 11.66 -7.18
C SER A 48 -8.85 12.61 -6.38
N SER A 49 -9.93 13.09 -6.96
CA SER A 49 -10.84 14.05 -6.30
C SER A 49 -11.67 13.45 -5.15
N GLY A 50 -11.81 12.13 -5.09
CA GLY A 50 -12.56 11.40 -4.06
C GLY A 50 -13.57 10.42 -4.66
N ASP A 51 -14.00 9.44 -3.86
CA ASP A 51 -14.89 8.36 -4.29
C ASP A 51 -16.22 8.34 -3.50
N SER A 52 -16.58 9.47 -2.89
CA SER A 52 -17.71 9.64 -1.98
C SER A 52 -18.68 10.72 -2.46
N ASP A 53 -18.86 10.85 -3.77
CA ASP A 53 -19.71 11.88 -4.38
C ASP A 53 -19.30 13.29 -3.89
N SER A 54 -20.26 14.19 -3.70
CA SER A 54 -20.02 15.49 -3.05
C SER A 54 -19.74 15.42 -1.54
N ALA A 55 -19.75 14.23 -0.92
CA ALA A 55 -19.57 14.00 0.51
C ALA A 55 -18.13 13.60 0.88
N GLY A 56 -17.12 14.41 0.52
CA GLY A 56 -15.70 14.05 0.63
C GLY A 56 -15.13 13.75 2.04
N CYS A 57 -15.92 13.88 3.10
CA CYS A 57 -15.54 13.47 4.47
C CYS A 57 -16.21 12.18 4.94
N ASP A 58 -17.13 11.65 4.14
CA ASP A 58 -17.74 10.35 4.35
C ASP A 58 -16.87 9.24 3.71
N SER A 59 -17.08 8.00 4.12
CA SER A 59 -16.44 6.85 3.48
C SER A 59 -17.20 6.45 2.21
N ALA A 60 -16.48 6.08 1.15
CA ALA A 60 -17.11 5.55 -0.06
C ALA A 60 -17.96 4.30 0.23
N GLY A 61 -19.13 4.19 -0.40
CA GLY A 61 -20.02 3.03 -0.31
C GLY A 61 -20.94 3.00 0.91
N ILE A 62 -20.96 4.04 1.75
CA ILE A 62 -21.97 4.15 2.81
C ILE A 62 -23.36 4.42 2.22
N ALA A 63 -24.42 3.98 2.90
CA ALA A 63 -25.78 4.12 2.38
C ALA A 63 -26.27 5.58 2.33
N PHE A 64 -25.84 6.41 3.29
CA PHE A 64 -26.27 7.80 3.43
C PHE A 64 -25.11 8.67 3.91
N ALA A 65 -24.88 9.81 3.25
CA ALA A 65 -23.93 10.81 3.68
C ALA A 65 -24.33 11.43 5.03
N GLU A 66 -23.35 11.69 5.89
CA GLU A 66 -23.58 12.23 7.23
C GLU A 66 -22.97 13.62 7.42
N PHE A 67 -21.89 13.94 6.71
CA PHE A 67 -21.05 15.11 7.00
C PHE A 67 -21.22 16.28 6.01
N GLY A 68 -22.21 16.21 5.13
CA GLY A 68 -22.52 17.27 4.16
C GLY A 68 -21.49 17.37 3.03
N ARG A 69 -21.53 18.47 2.27
CA ARG A 69 -20.64 18.66 1.12
C ARG A 69 -19.22 19.00 1.56
N GLN A 70 -18.26 18.21 1.09
CA GLN A 70 -16.84 18.35 1.39
C GLN A 70 -15.97 17.82 0.25
N VAL A 71 -14.69 18.20 0.21
CA VAL A 71 -13.75 17.81 -0.85
C VAL A 71 -12.53 17.07 -0.31
N ASN A 72 -11.83 16.35 -1.19
CA ASN A 72 -10.53 15.76 -0.84
C ASN A 72 -9.48 16.85 -0.64
N GLY A 73 -9.00 17.00 0.60
CA GLY A 73 -7.99 17.94 1.02
C GLY A 73 -6.65 17.78 0.31
N LEU A 74 -6.25 16.57 -0.07
CA LEU A 74 -5.01 16.35 -0.85
C LEU A 74 -5.13 16.91 -2.27
N ALA A 75 -6.34 16.90 -2.84
CA ALA A 75 -6.61 17.36 -4.20
C ALA A 75 -6.97 18.86 -4.26
N SER A 76 -7.41 19.42 -3.13
CA SER A 76 -7.97 20.77 -3.01
C SER A 76 -7.00 21.91 -3.28
N THR A 77 -5.69 21.63 -3.32
CA THR A 77 -4.69 22.68 -3.49
C THR A 77 -4.70 23.27 -4.91
N PRO A 78 -4.25 24.53 -5.09
CA PRO A 78 -4.04 25.12 -6.41
C PRO A 78 -2.80 24.63 -7.15
N TRP A 79 -2.06 23.64 -6.65
CA TRP A 79 -0.76 23.25 -7.19
C TRP A 79 -0.74 21.83 -7.77
N ASN A 80 -1.84 21.10 -7.63
CA ASN A 80 -2.08 19.81 -8.28
C ASN A 80 -3.22 19.92 -9.31
N ILE A 81 -3.36 18.87 -10.10
CA ILE A 81 -4.53 18.59 -10.92
C ILE A 81 -5.44 17.66 -10.12
N ALA A 82 -6.65 18.10 -9.80
CA ALA A 82 -7.67 17.26 -9.21
C ALA A 82 -8.37 16.47 -10.31
N VAL A 83 -8.33 15.14 -10.21
CA VAL A 83 -8.88 14.24 -11.23
C VAL A 83 -10.21 13.65 -10.75
N GLY A 84 -11.28 14.07 -11.40
CA GLY A 84 -12.65 13.59 -11.25
C GLY A 84 -12.89 12.25 -11.91
N GLY A 85 -14.13 11.78 -11.79
CA GLY A 85 -14.56 10.49 -12.30
C GLY A 85 -15.77 10.61 -13.22
N THR A 86 -15.68 10.05 -14.42
CA THR A 86 -16.83 9.84 -15.32
C THR A 86 -17.27 8.39 -15.35
N ASP A 87 -18.53 8.16 -15.68
CA ASP A 87 -19.05 6.87 -16.12
C ASP A 87 -19.76 7.02 -17.47
N PHE A 88 -19.85 5.93 -18.22
CA PHE A 88 -20.70 5.84 -19.38
C PHE A 88 -22.13 5.56 -18.97
N TYR A 89 -23.09 6.11 -19.71
CA TYR A 89 -24.50 5.80 -19.52
C TYR A 89 -25.19 5.49 -20.83
N TYR A 90 -26.40 4.94 -20.73
CA TYR A 90 -27.17 4.50 -21.89
C TYR A 90 -28.47 5.31 -21.98
N PRO A 91 -28.60 6.26 -22.93
CA PRO A 91 -29.82 7.03 -23.12
C PRO A 91 -31.01 6.12 -23.46
N GLY A 92 -31.90 5.88 -22.49
CA GLY A 92 -32.99 4.89 -22.61
C GLY A 92 -32.75 3.58 -21.85
N GLY A 93 -31.72 3.52 -21.01
CA GLY A 93 -31.37 2.40 -20.15
C GLY A 93 -30.93 1.16 -20.95
N LEU A 94 -31.13 -0.02 -20.35
CA LEU A 94 -30.76 -1.32 -20.92
C LEU A 94 -31.21 -1.52 -22.38
N SER A 95 -32.36 -0.95 -22.76
CA SER A 95 -32.89 -1.08 -24.13
C SER A 95 -32.01 -0.45 -25.21
N SER A 96 -31.16 0.50 -24.83
CA SER A 96 -30.30 1.26 -25.76
C SER A 96 -28.87 0.73 -25.86
N VAL A 97 -28.45 -0.20 -24.99
CA VAL A 97 -27.09 -0.77 -24.96
C VAL A 97 -26.68 -1.35 -26.32
N PHE A 98 -27.60 -2.04 -27.00
CA PHE A 98 -27.37 -2.65 -28.32
C PHE A 98 -27.20 -1.65 -29.47
N ASN A 99 -27.45 -0.35 -29.23
CA ASN A 99 -27.11 0.70 -30.20
C ASN A 99 -25.63 1.07 -30.15
N PHE A 100 -24.95 0.78 -29.03
CA PHE A 100 -23.55 1.14 -28.80
C PHE A 100 -22.61 -0.04 -28.95
N TRP A 101 -23.08 -1.26 -28.75
CA TRP A 101 -22.25 -2.46 -28.75
C TRP A 101 -22.70 -3.50 -29.79
N SER A 102 -21.73 -4.03 -30.52
CA SER A 102 -21.88 -5.24 -31.33
C SER A 102 -21.94 -6.48 -30.44
N GLN A 103 -22.73 -7.47 -30.83
CA GLN A 103 -22.77 -8.77 -30.13
C GLN A 103 -21.51 -9.62 -30.38
N THR A 104 -20.67 -9.22 -31.33
CA THR A 104 -19.40 -9.87 -31.64
C THR A 104 -18.28 -8.87 -31.72
N ASN A 105 -17.11 -9.24 -31.20
CA ASN A 105 -15.91 -8.43 -31.33
C ASN A 105 -15.42 -8.37 -32.78
N ASP A 106 -14.77 -7.26 -33.11
CA ASP A 106 -14.05 -7.05 -34.35
C ASP A 106 -12.67 -7.75 -34.34
N GLY A 107 -11.90 -7.58 -35.41
CA GLY A 107 -10.57 -8.17 -35.54
C GLY A 107 -9.51 -7.63 -34.57
N LYS A 108 -9.85 -6.64 -33.73
CA LYS A 108 -9.02 -6.07 -32.66
C LYS A 108 -9.55 -6.40 -31.27
N ASN A 109 -10.51 -7.33 -31.17
CA ASN A 109 -11.19 -7.71 -29.94
C ASN A 109 -12.08 -6.60 -29.32
N GLY A 110 -12.46 -5.57 -30.08
CA GLY A 110 -13.38 -4.52 -29.62
C GLY A 110 -14.79 -4.70 -30.18
N SER A 111 -15.81 -4.21 -29.48
CA SER A 111 -17.22 -4.33 -29.91
C SER A 111 -17.97 -3.00 -29.92
N LEU A 112 -17.31 -1.89 -29.61
CA LEU A 112 -17.93 -0.57 -29.57
C LEU A 112 -18.22 -0.04 -30.99
N LEU A 113 -19.47 0.36 -31.25
CA LEU A 113 -19.96 0.85 -32.54
C LEU A 113 -19.85 2.38 -32.67
N GLN A 114 -19.94 3.09 -31.56
CA GLN A 114 -19.88 4.55 -31.48
C GLN A 114 -19.48 4.99 -30.06
N SER A 115 -19.02 6.22 -29.90
CA SER A 115 -18.68 6.77 -28.59
C SER A 115 -19.86 6.68 -27.63
N LEU A 116 -19.57 6.31 -26.38
CA LEU A 116 -20.54 6.28 -25.30
C LEU A 116 -20.71 7.70 -24.74
N PRO A 117 -21.93 8.12 -24.39
CA PRO A 117 -22.12 9.37 -23.69
C PRO A 117 -21.66 9.22 -22.24
N GLU A 118 -21.11 10.30 -21.68
CA GLU A 118 -20.54 10.35 -20.33
C GLU A 118 -21.44 11.12 -19.37
N GLN A 119 -21.40 10.71 -18.11
CA GLN A 119 -21.93 11.40 -16.94
C GLN A 119 -20.84 11.44 -15.86
N PRO A 120 -20.98 12.26 -14.78
CA PRO A 120 -20.22 12.03 -13.57
C PRO A 120 -20.44 10.60 -13.08
N TRP A 121 -19.39 9.95 -12.62
CA TRP A 121 -19.52 8.65 -11.98
C TRP A 121 -20.31 8.82 -10.67
N ASN A 122 -21.46 8.16 -10.55
CA ASN A 122 -22.32 8.23 -9.37
C ASN A 122 -23.17 6.96 -9.31
N ASN A 123 -22.87 6.07 -8.37
CA ASN A 123 -23.59 4.80 -8.18
C ASN A 123 -24.84 4.94 -7.31
N SER A 124 -25.11 6.15 -6.80
CA SER A 124 -26.31 6.42 -6.03
C SER A 124 -27.54 6.51 -6.94
N ILE A 125 -28.71 6.72 -6.30
CA ILE A 125 -29.98 6.96 -6.97
C ILE A 125 -30.01 8.23 -7.85
N TYR A 126 -28.98 9.08 -7.77
CA TYR A 126 -28.86 10.30 -8.58
C TYR A 126 -28.06 10.09 -9.87
N GLY A 127 -27.39 8.94 -10.01
CA GLY A 127 -26.72 8.55 -11.25
C GLY A 127 -27.66 7.96 -12.30
N LYS A 128 -27.24 7.98 -13.57
CA LYS A 128 -27.97 7.34 -14.70
C LYS A 128 -27.56 5.88 -14.86
N ASN A 129 -27.81 5.08 -13.83
CA ASN A 129 -27.33 3.69 -13.78
C ASN A 129 -28.29 2.70 -14.46
N LEU A 130 -27.77 1.55 -14.89
CA LEU A 130 -28.59 0.43 -15.39
C LEU A 130 -29.43 -0.23 -14.28
N GLY A 131 -29.02 -0.05 -13.02
CA GLY A 131 -29.78 -0.36 -11.82
C GLY A 131 -29.20 0.36 -10.60
N ASP A 132 -30.03 0.68 -9.61
CA ASP A 132 -29.62 1.44 -8.42
C ASP A 132 -29.21 0.49 -7.29
N LEU A 133 -27.94 0.51 -6.87
CA LEU A 133 -27.45 -0.31 -5.75
C LEU A 133 -27.52 0.40 -4.38
N GLY A 134 -27.85 1.69 -4.35
CA GLY A 134 -28.16 2.43 -3.12
C GLY A 134 -26.96 2.64 -2.19
N GLY A 135 -26.09 3.60 -2.53
CA GLY A 135 -25.03 4.10 -1.65
C GLY A 135 -24.33 5.32 -2.23
N ALA A 136 -23.64 6.08 -1.39
CA ALA A 136 -22.79 7.21 -1.78
C ALA A 136 -21.43 6.69 -2.25
N ALA A 137 -21.30 6.46 -3.56
CA ALA A 137 -20.09 6.00 -4.21
C ALA A 137 -20.03 6.61 -5.61
N GLY A 138 -19.15 7.58 -5.79
CA GLY A 138 -19.05 8.34 -7.03
C GLY A 138 -17.96 9.40 -6.99
N GLY A 139 -17.77 10.07 -8.11
CA GLY A 139 -16.72 11.05 -8.32
C GLY A 139 -16.84 12.24 -7.39
N GLY A 140 -15.77 12.51 -6.66
CA GLY A 140 -15.60 13.68 -5.81
C GLY A 140 -15.60 14.98 -6.61
N GLY A 141 -15.90 16.08 -5.93
CA GLY A 141 -15.91 17.40 -6.53
C GLY A 141 -16.66 18.42 -5.69
N GLY A 142 -16.35 19.71 -5.89
CA GLY A 142 -16.89 20.80 -5.09
C GLY A 142 -15.90 21.92 -4.83
N GLN A 143 -16.34 22.88 -4.05
CA GLN A 143 -15.55 24.04 -3.66
C GLN A 143 -14.65 23.68 -2.47
N SER A 144 -13.38 24.09 -2.50
CA SER A 144 -12.54 24.13 -1.30
C SER A 144 -13.17 25.08 -0.28
N ALA A 145 -13.29 24.64 0.97
CA ALA A 145 -13.99 25.37 2.02
C ALA A 145 -13.19 25.47 3.34
N CYS A 146 -12.19 24.61 3.55
CA CYS A 146 -11.59 24.39 4.87
C CYS A 146 -10.05 24.60 4.88
N ALA A 147 -9.51 25.41 3.99
CA ALA A 147 -8.08 25.62 3.82
C ALA A 147 -7.64 27.06 4.11
N ILE A 148 -7.12 27.33 5.33
CA ILE A 148 -6.38 28.57 5.62
C ILE A 148 -4.87 28.32 5.53
N PRO A 149 -4.14 29.00 4.61
CA PRO A 149 -2.69 29.04 4.63
C PRO A 149 -2.18 29.86 5.83
N GLY A 150 -1.32 29.27 6.67
CA GLY A 150 -0.40 30.05 7.52
C GLY A 150 -0.80 30.40 8.96
N SER A 151 -1.82 29.78 9.57
CA SER A 151 -2.04 29.96 11.02
C SER A 151 -1.24 28.94 11.84
N GLY A 152 -0.15 29.40 12.47
CA GLY A 152 0.75 28.62 13.33
C GLY A 152 0.16 28.26 14.70
N SER A 153 -1.08 27.77 14.76
CA SER A 153 -1.72 27.29 15.99
C SER A 153 -2.35 25.90 15.81
N ASP A 154 -2.22 25.08 16.86
CA ASP A 154 -2.71 23.71 17.06
C ASP A 154 -4.15 23.46 16.53
N PRO A 155 -4.43 22.34 15.83
CA PRO A 155 -5.53 22.25 14.86
C PRO A 155 -6.92 21.85 15.43
N LEU A 156 -7.09 21.68 16.74
CA LEU A 156 -8.33 21.11 17.30
C LEU A 156 -9.17 22.05 18.17
N THR A 157 -8.71 23.27 18.49
CA THR A 157 -9.39 24.12 19.49
C THR A 157 -10.46 25.09 18.94
N GLY A 158 -11.00 24.87 17.74
CA GLY A 158 -11.92 25.82 17.11
C GLY A 158 -13.09 25.25 16.32
N ILE A 159 -13.03 23.99 15.86
CA ILE A 159 -14.12 23.34 15.12
C ILE A 159 -14.97 22.54 16.11
N THR A 160 -15.69 23.23 17.01
CA THR A 160 -16.68 22.56 17.88
C THR A 160 -17.94 23.40 18.07
N THR A 161 -19.07 22.95 17.55
CA THR A 161 -20.42 23.26 18.05
C THR A 161 -21.10 21.99 18.55
N THR A 162 -21.78 22.08 19.70
CA THR A 162 -22.54 20.96 20.29
C THR A 162 -23.98 20.99 19.77
N ILE A 163 -24.43 19.92 19.13
CA ILE A 163 -25.85 19.65 18.90
C ILE A 163 -26.16 18.26 19.45
N GLY A 164 -27.13 18.15 20.36
CA GLY A 164 -27.63 16.85 20.84
C GLY A 164 -26.72 16.03 21.77
N GLY A 165 -25.56 16.55 22.20
CA GLY A 165 -24.69 15.86 23.17
C GLY A 165 -23.69 14.87 22.58
N SER A 166 -23.45 14.89 21.27
CA SER A 166 -22.35 14.18 20.60
C SER A 166 -21.42 15.19 19.90
N THR A 167 -20.12 14.96 20.00
CA THR A 167 -19.07 15.84 19.45
C THR A 167 -18.61 15.28 18.10
N ALA A 168 -19.17 15.76 17.00
CA ALA A 168 -18.53 15.66 15.69
C ALA A 168 -18.83 16.94 14.92
N VAL A 169 -17.80 17.62 14.42
CA VAL A 169 -17.94 18.94 13.80
C VAL A 169 -16.96 19.05 12.63
N PHE A 170 -17.51 19.41 11.46
CA PHE A 170 -16.80 19.80 10.24
C PHE A 170 -17.34 21.16 9.76
N ASP A 171 -17.49 22.13 10.67
CA ASP A 171 -17.97 23.46 10.31
C ASP A 171 -16.83 24.32 9.76
N CYS A 172 -16.78 24.40 8.44
CA CYS A 172 -15.84 25.24 7.71
C CYS A 172 -16.33 26.67 7.49
N ALA A 173 -17.50 27.07 8.00
CA ALA A 173 -18.03 28.43 7.82
C ALA A 173 -17.12 29.53 8.39
N GLN A 174 -16.25 29.18 9.34
CA GLN A 174 -15.24 30.09 9.91
C GLN A 174 -13.91 30.10 9.14
N TYR A 175 -13.69 29.11 8.28
CA TYR A 175 -12.51 29.00 7.41
C TYR A 175 -12.87 29.46 5.99
N ALA A 176 -11.86 29.80 5.20
CA ALA A 176 -12.02 29.94 3.77
C ALA A 176 -11.39 28.71 3.09
N GLY A 177 -11.77 28.42 1.86
CA GLY A 177 -10.99 27.53 1.00
C GLY A 177 -9.71 28.19 0.50
N TYR A 178 -8.91 27.44 -0.25
CA TYR A 178 -7.81 28.01 -1.02
C TYR A 178 -8.36 29.07 -1.97
N SER A 179 -7.68 30.22 -2.07
CA SER A 179 -8.12 31.28 -2.98
C SER A 179 -8.13 30.80 -4.42
N LYS A 180 -9.15 31.21 -5.19
CA LYS A 180 -9.27 30.87 -6.61
C LYS A 180 -8.01 31.28 -7.36
N PRO A 181 -7.26 30.32 -7.94
CA PRO A 181 -6.08 30.67 -8.71
C PRO A 181 -6.48 31.37 -10.00
N ALA A 182 -5.68 32.34 -10.45
CA ALA A 182 -6.02 33.17 -11.61
C ALA A 182 -6.16 32.37 -12.93
N TRP A 183 -5.55 31.18 -13.02
CA TRP A 183 -5.72 30.28 -14.15
C TRP A 183 -7.08 29.58 -14.16
N GLN A 184 -7.73 29.40 -13.01
CA GLN A 184 -9.05 28.76 -12.91
C GLN A 184 -10.12 29.77 -13.31
N SER A 185 -10.29 29.91 -14.63
CA SER A 185 -11.22 30.82 -15.28
C SER A 185 -11.71 30.20 -16.59
N GLY A 186 -12.87 30.64 -17.06
CA GLY A 186 -13.46 30.15 -18.31
C GLY A 186 -14.98 29.97 -18.17
N PRO A 187 -15.65 29.52 -19.24
CA PRO A 187 -17.07 29.18 -19.19
C PRO A 187 -17.36 28.15 -18.09
N GLY A 188 -18.42 28.38 -17.30
CA GLY A 188 -18.87 27.47 -16.23
C GLY A 188 -18.16 27.65 -14.87
N VAL A 189 -16.92 28.17 -14.85
CA VAL A 189 -16.18 28.39 -13.60
C VAL A 189 -16.90 29.42 -12.72
N LEU A 190 -17.13 29.08 -11.45
CA LEU A 190 -17.88 29.92 -10.51
C LEU A 190 -17.08 31.18 -10.12
N ALA A 191 -17.79 32.25 -9.75
CA ALA A 191 -17.17 33.49 -9.26
C ALA A 191 -17.26 33.60 -7.72
N ASP A 192 -16.91 32.54 -7.02
CA ASP A 192 -17.00 32.37 -5.56
C ASP A 192 -15.70 32.71 -4.80
N GLY A 193 -14.58 32.85 -5.50
CA GLY A 193 -13.29 33.23 -4.92
C GLY A 193 -12.49 32.09 -4.29
N VAL A 194 -12.93 30.84 -4.38
CA VAL A 194 -12.24 29.65 -3.82
C VAL A 194 -11.87 28.63 -4.90
N ARG A 195 -10.91 27.73 -4.65
CA ARG A 195 -10.51 26.69 -5.61
C ARG A 195 -11.63 25.66 -5.79
N ASP A 196 -12.02 25.42 -7.04
CA ASP A 196 -13.08 24.48 -7.43
C ASP A 196 -12.51 23.15 -7.92
N LEU A 197 -13.09 22.00 -7.55
CA LEU A 197 -12.66 20.66 -7.96
C LEU A 197 -13.80 19.89 -8.66
N PRO A 198 -13.49 18.90 -9.52
CA PRO A 198 -12.17 18.55 -10.04
C PRO A 198 -11.69 19.54 -11.12
N ASP A 199 -10.45 19.43 -11.60
CA ASP A 199 -9.97 20.21 -12.76
C ASP A 199 -10.39 19.55 -14.07
N ILE A 200 -10.23 18.23 -14.16
CA ILE A 200 -10.60 17.36 -15.29
C ILE A 200 -11.17 16.06 -14.73
N SER A 201 -11.84 15.26 -15.55
CA SER A 201 -12.28 13.91 -15.15
C SER A 201 -11.77 12.84 -16.12
N MET A 202 -11.56 11.63 -15.63
CA MET A 202 -11.35 10.45 -16.48
C MET A 202 -12.34 9.36 -16.07
N PHE A 203 -12.44 8.31 -16.89
CA PHE A 203 -13.30 7.17 -16.57
C PHE A 203 -12.96 6.58 -15.18
N ALA A 204 -13.99 6.34 -14.37
CA ALA A 204 -13.89 5.95 -12.97
C ALA A 204 -14.93 4.90 -12.56
N ALA A 205 -15.75 4.42 -13.50
CA ALA A 205 -16.81 3.48 -13.17
C ALA A 205 -16.27 2.14 -12.64
N ASN A 206 -17.05 1.51 -11.76
CA ASN A 206 -16.73 0.25 -11.10
C ASN A 206 -17.74 -0.88 -11.38
N GLY A 207 -18.64 -0.70 -12.36
CA GLY A 207 -19.46 -1.79 -12.89
C GLY A 207 -20.97 -1.56 -12.98
N ASP A 208 -21.53 -0.50 -12.39
CA ASP A 208 -22.99 -0.28 -12.34
C ASP A 208 -23.63 -0.10 -13.74
N ASN A 209 -22.85 0.42 -14.70
CA ASN A 209 -23.23 0.51 -16.11
C ASN A 209 -22.58 -0.59 -16.98
N GLY A 210 -22.09 -1.67 -16.38
CA GLY A 210 -21.41 -2.77 -17.07
C GLY A 210 -20.04 -2.37 -17.63
N SER A 211 -19.46 -1.30 -17.09
CA SER A 211 -18.18 -0.73 -17.48
C SER A 211 -17.28 -0.56 -16.24
N SER A 212 -16.04 -1.02 -16.34
CA SER A 212 -15.03 -0.97 -15.29
C SER A 212 -13.63 -1.15 -15.87
N TYR A 213 -12.60 -0.84 -15.10
CA TYR A 213 -11.24 -1.29 -15.41
C TYR A 213 -11.06 -2.75 -14.98
N VAL A 214 -10.25 -3.50 -15.74
CA VAL A 214 -9.86 -4.86 -15.39
C VAL A 214 -8.39 -4.92 -15.04
N VAL A 215 -8.05 -5.61 -13.96
CA VAL A 215 -6.67 -5.76 -13.46
C VAL A 215 -6.40 -7.20 -13.03
N CYS A 216 -5.11 -7.55 -12.95
CA CYS A 216 -4.64 -8.77 -12.31
C CYS A 216 -4.16 -8.41 -10.90
N GLU A 217 -5.01 -8.59 -9.90
CA GLU A 217 -4.71 -8.18 -8.52
C GLU A 217 -4.72 -9.37 -7.57
N SER A 218 -5.67 -10.28 -7.74
CA SER A 218 -5.84 -11.45 -6.87
C SER A 218 -5.05 -12.66 -7.38
N PRO A 219 -4.57 -13.55 -6.48
CA PRO A 219 -3.95 -14.82 -6.89
C PRO A 219 -4.85 -15.61 -7.85
N GLY A 220 -4.30 -15.95 -9.02
CA GLY A 220 -5.01 -16.65 -10.09
C GLY A 220 -5.68 -15.76 -11.13
N ASP A 221 -5.69 -14.44 -10.95
CA ASP A 221 -6.09 -13.51 -12.01
C ASP A 221 -5.17 -13.64 -13.24
N CYS A 222 -5.70 -13.31 -14.41
CA CYS A 222 -5.02 -13.35 -15.70
C CYS A 222 -4.47 -14.72 -16.11
N THR A 223 -4.96 -15.78 -15.43
CA THR A 223 -4.74 -17.17 -15.81
C THR A 223 -6.03 -17.78 -16.37
N SER A 224 -5.89 -18.82 -17.20
CA SER A 224 -7.05 -19.54 -17.73
C SER A 224 -7.77 -20.31 -16.62
N ASP A 225 -9.04 -20.01 -16.43
CA ASP A 225 -9.94 -20.76 -15.57
C ASP A 225 -10.22 -22.14 -16.19
N THR A 226 -9.59 -23.15 -15.60
CA THR A 226 -9.78 -24.55 -15.98
C THR A 226 -11.04 -25.18 -15.36
N LEU A 227 -11.73 -24.52 -14.41
CA LEU A 227 -12.96 -25.00 -13.77
C LEU A 227 -14.22 -24.57 -14.53
N SER A 228 -14.24 -23.38 -15.13
CA SER A 228 -15.37 -22.89 -15.95
C SER A 228 -15.20 -23.13 -17.46
N GLY A 229 -14.00 -23.53 -17.89
CA GLY A 229 -13.68 -23.74 -19.31
C GLY A 229 -13.34 -22.43 -20.01
N THR A 230 -12.04 -22.17 -20.17
CA THR A 230 -11.43 -21.12 -21.02
C THR A 230 -11.66 -19.65 -20.66
N GLN A 231 -12.41 -19.30 -19.60
CA GLN A 231 -12.51 -17.91 -19.16
C GLN A 231 -11.23 -17.44 -18.46
N ILE A 232 -10.85 -16.17 -18.61
CA ILE A 232 -9.75 -15.57 -17.85
C ILE A 232 -10.36 -14.88 -16.64
N GLN A 233 -9.87 -15.21 -15.45
CA GLN A 233 -10.28 -14.51 -14.22
C GLN A 233 -9.62 -13.12 -14.19
N VAL A 234 -10.36 -12.08 -13.85
CA VAL A 234 -9.85 -10.72 -13.68
C VAL A 234 -10.58 -10.04 -12.52
N SER A 235 -9.88 -9.14 -11.83
CA SER A 235 -10.47 -8.23 -10.87
C SER A 235 -10.99 -6.99 -11.59
N GLN A 236 -12.14 -6.47 -11.16
CA GLN A 236 -12.73 -5.23 -11.68
C GLN A 236 -12.55 -4.12 -10.67
N ILE A 237 -12.07 -2.96 -11.14
CA ILE A 237 -11.84 -1.77 -10.31
C ILE A 237 -12.42 -0.53 -10.97
N GLY A 238 -12.54 0.55 -10.20
CA GLY A 238 -12.95 1.88 -10.64
C GLY A 238 -12.44 2.94 -9.67
N GLY A 239 -13.25 3.95 -9.40
CA GLY A 239 -12.88 5.08 -8.57
C GLY A 239 -12.11 6.16 -9.32
N THR A 240 -12.15 7.38 -8.80
CA THR A 240 -11.19 8.43 -9.15
C THR A 240 -9.76 8.01 -8.84
N SER A 241 -9.60 7.01 -7.97
CA SER A 241 -8.39 6.23 -7.74
C SER A 241 -7.82 5.58 -9.01
N ALA A 242 -8.66 5.18 -9.97
CA ALA A 242 -8.23 4.71 -11.30
C ALA A 242 -8.10 5.86 -12.31
N ALA A 243 -8.92 6.91 -12.18
CA ALA A 243 -8.89 8.08 -13.05
C ALA A 243 -7.56 8.87 -12.96
N ALA A 244 -7.06 9.10 -11.74
CA ALA A 244 -5.82 9.84 -11.48
C ALA A 244 -4.58 9.27 -12.19
N PRO A 245 -4.28 7.94 -12.12
CA PRO A 245 -3.14 7.37 -12.84
C PRO A 245 -3.35 7.32 -14.35
N VAL A 246 -4.60 7.24 -14.83
CA VAL A 246 -4.90 7.34 -16.27
C VAL A 246 -4.53 8.72 -16.80
N PHE A 247 -4.94 9.80 -16.12
CA PHE A 247 -4.52 11.14 -16.51
C PHE A 247 -3.02 11.38 -16.32
N ALA A 248 -2.39 10.70 -15.35
CA ALA A 248 -0.95 10.72 -15.22
C ALA A 248 -0.24 10.12 -16.45
N GLY A 249 -0.78 9.04 -17.02
CA GLY A 249 -0.32 8.51 -18.31
C GLY A 249 -0.44 9.53 -19.44
N VAL A 250 -1.53 10.31 -19.47
CA VAL A 250 -1.71 11.41 -20.44
C VAL A 250 -0.66 12.50 -20.27
N MET A 251 -0.41 12.94 -19.04
CA MET A 251 0.65 13.93 -18.76
C MET A 251 2.04 13.39 -19.07
N ALA A 252 2.29 12.08 -18.94
CA ALA A 252 3.54 11.47 -19.39
C ALA A 252 3.73 11.57 -20.92
N LEU A 253 2.65 11.47 -21.71
CA LEU A 253 2.69 11.70 -23.16
C LEU A 253 2.95 13.16 -23.51
N VAL A 254 2.33 14.10 -22.79
CA VAL A 254 2.61 15.54 -22.90
C VAL A 254 4.09 15.79 -22.59
N ASN A 255 4.59 15.26 -21.46
CA ASN A 255 5.98 15.42 -21.06
C ASN A 255 6.96 14.79 -22.05
N GLN A 256 6.60 13.65 -22.66
CA GLN A 256 7.41 13.01 -23.70
C GLN A 256 7.63 13.94 -24.90
N ARG A 257 6.64 14.77 -25.24
CA ARG A 257 6.71 15.68 -26.40
C ARG A 257 7.25 17.06 -26.07
N TYR A 258 6.89 17.63 -24.92
CA TYR A 258 7.16 19.04 -24.58
C TYR A 258 8.07 19.24 -23.37
N GLY A 259 8.51 18.16 -22.71
CA GLY A 259 9.26 18.21 -21.46
C GLY A 259 8.36 18.39 -20.23
N PRO A 260 8.92 18.41 -19.01
CA PRO A 260 8.17 18.55 -17.76
C PRO A 260 7.34 19.84 -17.71
N GLN A 261 6.10 19.76 -17.24
CA GLN A 261 5.15 20.89 -17.29
C GLN A 261 4.95 21.61 -15.95
N GLY A 262 5.29 21.01 -14.80
CA GLY A 262 4.98 21.60 -13.50
C GLY A 262 3.48 21.74 -13.28
N GLN A 263 3.03 22.94 -12.91
CA GLN A 263 1.60 23.25 -12.79
C GLN A 263 0.92 23.34 -14.16
N ALA A 264 0.40 22.22 -14.66
CA ALA A 264 -0.23 22.14 -15.98
C ALA A 264 -1.61 22.83 -16.06
N ASN A 265 -2.26 23.18 -14.94
CA ASN A 265 -3.54 23.90 -14.96
C ASN A 265 -3.43 25.30 -15.59
N THR A 266 -2.23 25.90 -15.64
CA THR A 266 -2.00 27.15 -16.40
C THR A 266 -2.11 26.98 -17.91
N VAL A 267 -2.06 25.73 -18.41
CA VAL A 267 -2.26 25.37 -19.81
C VAL A 267 -3.66 24.81 -20.04
N LEU A 268 -4.12 23.88 -19.19
CA LEU A 268 -5.40 23.18 -19.37
C LEU A 268 -6.59 24.14 -19.46
N TYR A 269 -6.69 25.12 -18.56
CA TYR A 269 -7.81 26.07 -18.54
C TYR A 269 -7.84 27.00 -19.76
N PRO A 270 -6.72 27.65 -20.17
CA PRO A 270 -6.71 28.39 -21.43
C PRO A 270 -6.92 27.51 -22.67
N LEU A 271 -6.46 26.27 -22.65
CA LEU A 271 -6.66 25.31 -23.74
C LEU A 271 -8.13 24.94 -23.88
N ALA A 272 -8.84 24.66 -22.80
CA ALA A 272 -10.28 24.38 -22.83
C ALA A 272 -11.10 25.54 -23.40
N GLN A 273 -10.66 26.78 -23.16
CA GLN A 273 -11.32 27.98 -23.70
C GLN A 273 -11.06 28.19 -25.19
N GLN A 274 -9.84 27.96 -25.65
CA GLN A 274 -9.40 28.30 -27.02
C GLN A 274 -9.49 27.12 -28.00
N PHE A 275 -9.35 25.90 -27.49
CA PHE A 275 -9.33 24.65 -28.22
C PHE A 275 -10.23 23.61 -27.51
N PRO A 276 -11.54 23.89 -27.36
CA PRO A 276 -12.46 23.04 -26.57
C PRO A 276 -12.59 21.61 -27.10
N ALA A 277 -12.21 21.34 -28.36
CA ALA A 277 -12.23 20.00 -28.95
C ALA A 277 -11.23 19.02 -28.28
N ALA A 278 -10.29 19.51 -27.48
CA ALA A 278 -9.43 18.67 -26.65
C ALA A 278 -10.16 18.06 -25.43
N PHE A 279 -11.38 18.51 -25.15
CA PHE A 279 -12.17 18.10 -24.00
C PHE A 279 -13.56 17.59 -24.45
N HIS A 280 -14.06 16.58 -23.75
CA HIS A 280 -15.42 16.11 -23.81
C HIS A 280 -16.18 16.68 -22.61
N ASP A 281 -16.92 17.75 -22.88
CA ASP A 281 -17.77 18.44 -21.92
C ASP A 281 -18.92 17.52 -21.44
N VAL A 282 -18.93 17.19 -20.15
CA VAL A 282 -19.95 16.33 -19.53
C VAL A 282 -21.08 17.22 -19.07
N VAL A 283 -22.23 17.15 -19.74
CA VAL A 283 -23.37 18.07 -19.51
C VAL A 283 -24.61 17.37 -18.94
N VAL A 284 -24.46 16.13 -18.50
CA VAL A 284 -25.55 15.30 -17.98
C VAL A 284 -25.13 14.56 -16.71
N GLY A 285 -25.90 14.74 -15.64
CA GLY A 285 -25.73 14.02 -14.37
C GLY A 285 -25.31 14.94 -13.22
N SER A 286 -24.98 14.34 -12.08
CA SER A 286 -24.52 15.04 -10.89
C SER A 286 -23.65 14.13 -10.02
N ASN A 287 -22.89 14.72 -9.09
CA ASN A 287 -22.26 14.01 -7.98
C ASN A 287 -23.05 14.19 -6.67
N ASP A 288 -24.38 14.20 -6.76
CA ASP A 288 -25.23 14.29 -5.58
C ASP A 288 -25.23 12.98 -4.78
N ALA A 289 -25.33 13.10 -3.45
CA ALA A 289 -25.26 11.98 -2.52
C ALA A 289 -26.55 11.86 -1.70
N PRO A 290 -27.09 10.64 -1.52
CA PRO A 290 -28.25 10.43 -0.67
C PRO A 290 -27.90 10.69 0.79
N CYS A 291 -28.84 11.24 1.54
CA CYS A 291 -28.70 11.43 2.98
C CYS A 291 -29.96 10.94 3.69
N SER A 292 -29.88 10.84 5.01
CA SER A 292 -31.05 10.56 5.84
C SER A 292 -31.18 11.63 6.92
N PRO A 293 -32.37 12.23 7.11
CA PRO A 293 -32.60 13.22 8.17
C PRO A 293 -32.63 12.59 9.58
N THR A 294 -32.46 11.27 9.70
CA THR A 294 -32.49 10.53 10.97
C THR A 294 -31.13 10.01 11.42
N THR A 295 -30.06 10.20 10.64
CA THR A 295 -28.71 9.85 11.06
C THR A 295 -28.21 10.81 12.13
N GLN A 296 -27.12 10.46 12.81
CA GLN A 296 -26.65 11.20 13.99
C GLN A 296 -26.22 12.65 13.68
N PHE A 297 -25.80 12.92 12.44
CA PHE A 297 -25.26 14.22 12.02
C PHE A 297 -26.11 14.94 10.96
N SER A 298 -26.58 14.24 9.93
CA SER A 298 -27.51 14.73 8.87
C SER A 298 -27.22 16.15 8.36
N ILE A 299 -25.95 16.50 8.15
CA ILE A 299 -25.54 17.85 7.74
C ILE A 299 -25.99 18.11 6.30
N GLU A 300 -26.56 19.30 6.05
CA GLU A 300 -27.07 19.73 4.72
C GLU A 300 -28.15 18.81 4.10
N CYS A 301 -28.69 17.88 4.90
CA CYS A 301 -29.65 16.91 4.40
C CYS A 301 -31.03 17.52 4.21
N VAL A 302 -31.46 17.66 2.95
CA VAL A 302 -32.73 18.29 2.58
C VAL A 302 -33.55 17.38 1.67
N PRO A 303 -34.90 17.51 1.66
CA PRO A 303 -35.71 16.79 0.69
C PRO A 303 -35.25 17.10 -0.75
N ASP A 304 -35.13 16.07 -1.57
CA ASP A 304 -34.77 16.22 -2.98
C ASP A 304 -35.88 16.94 -3.77
N ALA A 305 -35.59 17.32 -5.01
CA ALA A 305 -36.56 18.00 -5.89
C ALA A 305 -37.79 17.13 -6.21
N SER A 306 -37.69 15.80 -6.04
CA SER A 306 -38.79 14.86 -6.25
C SER A 306 -39.73 14.73 -5.03
N GLY A 307 -39.28 15.17 -3.85
CA GLY A 307 -40.00 15.10 -2.57
C GLY A 307 -40.11 13.68 -1.98
N GLY A 308 -39.51 12.69 -2.63
CA GLY A 308 -39.56 11.28 -2.24
C GLY A 308 -38.30 10.79 -1.52
N THR A 309 -37.18 11.48 -1.67
CA THR A 309 -35.88 11.13 -1.06
C THR A 309 -35.22 12.37 -0.44
N TYR A 310 -34.03 12.19 0.15
CA TYR A 310 -33.25 13.27 0.74
C TYR A 310 -31.82 13.22 0.20
N SER A 311 -31.25 14.38 -0.09
CA SER A 311 -29.87 14.51 -0.55
C SER A 311 -29.15 15.65 0.17
N ILE A 312 -27.82 15.64 0.10
CA ILE A 312 -27.00 16.76 0.60
C ILE A 312 -26.94 17.92 -0.39
N GLY A 313 -27.47 17.77 -1.61
CA GLY A 313 -27.52 18.78 -2.66
C GLY A 313 -26.17 18.97 -3.36
N GLY A 314 -25.65 17.93 -4.01
CA GLY A 314 -24.44 17.97 -4.82
C GLY A 314 -24.55 18.83 -6.08
N TRP A 315 -23.63 18.61 -7.03
CA TRP A 315 -23.45 19.52 -8.16
C TRP A 315 -23.94 18.90 -9.47
N ASP A 316 -24.89 19.55 -10.11
CA ASP A 316 -25.33 19.21 -11.47
C ASP A 316 -24.29 19.66 -12.50
N THR A 317 -24.07 18.84 -13.52
CA THR A 317 -23.23 19.20 -14.66
C THR A 317 -23.88 20.24 -15.57
N THR A 318 -23.09 21.12 -16.18
CA THR A 318 -23.57 22.17 -17.10
C THR A 318 -22.55 22.43 -18.20
N PRO A 319 -22.93 23.04 -19.35
CA PRO A 319 -21.97 23.33 -20.41
C PRO A 319 -20.76 24.16 -19.94
N GLY A 320 -19.56 23.66 -20.20
CA GLY A 320 -18.29 24.24 -19.73
C GLY A 320 -17.78 23.56 -18.46
N TYR A 321 -17.08 24.31 -17.61
CA TYR A 321 -16.63 23.78 -16.33
C TYR A 321 -17.79 23.56 -15.36
N ASP A 322 -17.79 22.44 -14.64
CA ASP A 322 -18.66 22.22 -13.49
C ASP A 322 -17.97 21.48 -12.33
N LEU A 323 -18.59 21.50 -11.15
CA LEU A 323 -18.03 20.94 -9.91
C LEU A 323 -18.16 19.42 -9.80
N ALA A 324 -18.79 18.74 -10.76
CA ALA A 324 -18.92 17.29 -10.76
C ALA A 324 -17.90 16.62 -11.70
N SER A 325 -17.55 17.28 -12.80
CA SER A 325 -16.72 16.73 -13.87
C SER A 325 -15.54 17.61 -14.29
N GLY A 326 -15.45 18.84 -13.77
CA GLY A 326 -14.40 19.79 -14.11
C GLY A 326 -14.53 20.29 -15.54
N LEU A 327 -13.43 20.33 -16.29
CA LEU A 327 -13.42 20.61 -17.74
C LEU A 327 -13.94 19.43 -18.58
N GLY A 328 -14.34 18.32 -17.95
CA GLY A 328 -14.73 17.08 -18.61
C GLY A 328 -13.57 16.11 -18.85
N SER A 329 -13.83 15.08 -19.66
CA SER A 329 -12.80 14.11 -20.07
C SER A 329 -11.97 14.63 -21.24
N VAL A 330 -10.84 14.01 -21.57
CA VAL A 330 -9.91 14.53 -22.59
C VAL A 330 -9.83 13.66 -23.83
N ASP A 331 -9.86 14.28 -25.00
CA ASP A 331 -9.34 13.67 -26.22
C ASP A 331 -7.81 13.79 -26.18
N VAL A 332 -7.14 12.71 -25.78
CA VAL A 332 -5.69 12.67 -25.58
C VAL A 332 -4.91 13.07 -26.84
N ASN A 333 -5.39 12.73 -28.03
CA ASN A 333 -4.70 13.07 -29.27
C ASN A 333 -4.76 14.57 -29.53
N GLN A 334 -5.94 15.17 -29.37
CA GLN A 334 -6.13 16.62 -29.54
C GLN A 334 -5.39 17.40 -28.46
N LEU A 335 -5.48 16.97 -27.19
CA LEU A 335 -4.81 17.61 -26.06
C LEU A 335 -3.29 17.72 -26.29
N VAL A 336 -2.64 16.61 -26.67
CA VAL A 336 -1.19 16.60 -26.95
C VAL A 336 -0.86 17.39 -28.22
N ALA A 337 -1.75 17.41 -29.22
CA ALA A 337 -1.51 18.17 -30.45
C ALA A 337 -1.64 19.69 -30.26
N ASP A 338 -2.55 20.14 -29.42
CA ASP A 338 -2.86 21.57 -29.23
C ASP A 338 -2.05 22.22 -28.08
N TRP A 339 -1.30 21.44 -27.30
CA TRP A 339 -0.57 21.91 -26.11
C TRP A 339 0.37 23.11 -26.36
N ASP A 340 1.06 23.16 -27.51
CA ASP A 340 2.00 24.25 -27.86
C ASP A 340 1.37 25.42 -28.61
N ARG A 341 0.04 25.42 -28.79
CA ARG A 341 -0.68 26.48 -29.51
C ARG A 341 -0.95 27.72 -28.65
N LEU A 342 -0.76 27.63 -27.34
CA LEU A 342 -0.80 28.77 -26.43
C LEU A 342 0.49 29.58 -26.53
N THR A 343 0.37 30.91 -26.49
CA THR A 343 1.53 31.82 -26.53
C THR A 343 1.66 32.55 -25.20
N PHE A 344 2.86 32.53 -24.63
CA PHE A 344 3.19 33.18 -23.37
C PHE A 344 4.38 34.13 -23.55
N GLU A 345 4.46 35.19 -22.75
CA GLU A 345 5.56 36.15 -22.78
C GLU A 345 6.83 35.55 -22.17
N ASN A 346 7.97 35.71 -22.84
CA ASN A 346 9.22 35.08 -22.40
C ASN A 346 9.82 35.74 -21.15
N THR A 347 10.40 34.92 -20.27
CA THR A 347 11.13 35.38 -19.08
C THR A 347 12.63 35.07 -19.14
N ARG A 348 13.41 35.78 -18.33
CA ARG A 348 14.82 35.51 -18.04
C ARG A 348 15.02 35.42 -16.53
N THR A 349 15.51 34.28 -16.05
CA THR A 349 15.85 34.03 -14.65
C THR A 349 17.35 34.15 -14.40
N ALA A 350 17.75 34.75 -13.28
CA ALA A 350 19.13 34.85 -12.80
C ALA A 350 19.26 34.28 -11.38
N LEU A 351 20.44 33.73 -11.05
CA LEU A 351 20.78 33.18 -9.74
C LEU A 351 22.13 33.73 -9.27
N GLY A 352 22.21 34.14 -8.00
CA GLY A 352 23.43 34.56 -7.32
C GLY A 352 23.51 34.04 -5.89
N ALA A 353 24.71 34.11 -5.29
CA ALA A 353 24.94 33.67 -3.92
C ALA A 353 25.98 34.54 -3.20
N SER A 354 25.85 34.63 -1.87
CA SER A 354 26.81 35.33 -1.00
C SER A 354 28.17 34.61 -0.88
N SER A 355 28.19 33.29 -1.04
CA SER A 355 29.40 32.45 -1.12
C SER A 355 29.07 31.15 -1.87
N THR A 356 30.07 30.55 -2.50
CA THR A 356 29.97 29.26 -3.21
C THR A 356 30.86 28.15 -2.63
N VAL A 357 31.69 28.47 -1.64
CA VAL A 357 32.57 27.51 -0.95
C VAL A 357 32.31 27.58 0.54
N LEU A 358 31.78 26.50 1.10
CA LEU A 358 31.25 26.45 2.47
C LEU A 358 31.52 25.07 3.10
N ALA A 359 31.41 24.99 4.43
CA ALA A 359 31.22 23.72 5.10
C ALA A 359 29.73 23.43 5.25
N HIS A 360 29.34 22.15 5.22
CA HIS A 360 27.97 21.73 5.49
C HIS A 360 27.46 22.33 6.81
N GLY A 361 26.20 22.81 6.81
CA GLY A 361 25.58 23.52 7.94
C GLY A 361 25.95 25.00 8.09
N GLN A 362 26.83 25.57 7.25
CA GLN A 362 27.10 27.02 7.23
C GLN A 362 25.98 27.77 6.46
N PRO A 363 25.40 28.85 7.01
CA PRO A 363 24.40 29.66 6.31
C PRO A 363 24.94 30.36 5.06
N VAL A 364 24.12 30.42 4.01
CA VAL A 364 24.36 31.16 2.77
C VAL A 364 23.07 31.83 2.29
N THR A 365 23.18 33.06 1.81
CA THR A 365 22.09 33.76 1.13
C THR A 365 22.17 33.55 -0.38
N LEU A 366 21.07 33.10 -0.98
CA LEU A 366 20.83 32.94 -2.41
C LEU A 366 19.90 34.05 -2.91
N TYR A 367 20.14 34.53 -4.12
CA TYR A 367 19.39 35.62 -4.75
C TYR A 367 18.86 35.17 -6.11
N THR A 368 17.61 35.48 -6.41
CA THR A 368 16.98 35.21 -7.71
C THR A 368 16.37 36.48 -8.28
N ASP A 369 16.42 36.66 -9.60
CA ASP A 369 15.75 37.74 -10.32
C ASP A 369 15.07 37.17 -11.56
N VAL A 370 13.79 37.48 -11.77
CA VAL A 370 13.01 37.05 -12.93
C VAL A 370 12.45 38.25 -13.66
N THR A 371 12.91 38.45 -14.89
CA THR A 371 12.53 39.59 -15.73
C THR A 371 11.71 39.13 -16.93
N GLY A 372 10.61 39.82 -17.21
CA GLY A 372 9.85 39.64 -18.45
C GLY A 372 10.52 40.37 -19.61
N ASN A 373 10.55 39.76 -20.81
CA ASN A 373 11.10 40.42 -21.99
C ASN A 373 10.09 41.44 -22.58
N ARG A 374 10.49 42.72 -22.62
CA ARG A 374 9.79 43.89 -23.21
C ARG A 374 8.31 44.08 -22.83
N ASN A 375 8.03 45.14 -22.06
CA ASN A 375 6.72 45.77 -21.87
C ASN A 375 5.60 44.95 -21.18
N GLY A 376 5.83 43.68 -20.82
CA GLY A 376 4.78 42.78 -20.31
C GLY A 376 4.40 42.87 -18.82
N GLY A 377 5.02 43.73 -18.01
CA GLY A 377 4.87 43.74 -16.54
C GLY A 377 6.00 42.99 -15.82
N THR A 378 5.83 42.72 -14.53
CA THR A 378 6.82 42.00 -13.70
C THR A 378 6.34 40.57 -13.40
N PRO A 379 7.12 39.52 -13.71
CA PRO A 379 6.81 38.15 -13.31
C PRO A 379 6.63 38.01 -11.79
N THR A 380 5.65 37.21 -11.36
CA THR A 380 5.32 36.98 -9.95
C THR A 380 5.22 35.48 -9.68
N GLY A 381 5.41 35.08 -8.43
CA GLY A 381 5.32 33.68 -8.01
C GLY A 381 6.61 33.22 -7.36
N ASN A 382 6.88 31.92 -7.48
CA ASN A 382 8.04 31.29 -6.84
C ASN A 382 9.05 30.79 -7.87
N VAL A 383 10.31 30.76 -7.46
CA VAL A 383 11.44 30.22 -8.22
C VAL A 383 12.00 29.02 -7.47
N ALA A 384 11.98 27.84 -8.10
CA ALA A 384 12.59 26.65 -7.52
C ALA A 384 14.12 26.75 -7.58
N LEU A 385 14.77 26.29 -6.52
CA LEU A 385 16.22 26.10 -6.48
C LEU A 385 16.53 24.63 -6.71
N LEU A 386 17.24 24.35 -7.79
CA LEU A 386 17.55 23.00 -8.23
C LEU A 386 19.06 22.74 -8.23
N THR A 387 19.47 21.57 -7.73
CA THR A 387 20.87 21.12 -7.76
C THR A 387 21.11 20.17 -8.92
N SER A 388 22.36 20.09 -9.38
CA SER A 388 22.80 19.06 -10.33
C SER A 388 23.21 17.75 -9.65
N LEU A 389 22.90 17.55 -8.37
CA LEU A 389 23.27 16.33 -7.67
C LEU A 389 22.50 15.13 -8.23
N PRO A 390 23.15 13.96 -8.37
CA PRO A 390 22.50 12.74 -8.83
C PRO A 390 21.63 12.10 -7.74
N GLN A 391 21.88 12.42 -6.46
CA GLN A 391 21.09 11.92 -5.34
C GLN A 391 19.76 12.66 -5.30
N TYR A 392 18.70 11.87 -5.39
CA TYR A 392 17.35 12.36 -5.57
C TYR A 392 16.92 13.30 -4.44
N ALA A 393 17.11 12.94 -3.15
CA ALA A 393 16.72 13.71 -1.96
C ALA A 393 17.38 15.11 -1.80
N SER A 394 18.01 15.63 -2.84
CA SER A 394 18.76 16.87 -2.85
C SER A 394 18.66 17.62 -4.17
N ARG A 395 17.78 17.21 -5.11
CA ARG A 395 17.59 17.92 -6.37
C ARG A 395 16.82 19.21 -6.17
N GLY A 396 15.71 19.17 -5.43
CA GLY A 396 14.97 20.36 -5.01
C GLY A 396 15.43 20.90 -3.66
N LEU A 397 15.80 22.18 -3.57
CA LEU A 397 16.20 22.83 -2.30
C LEU A 397 15.11 23.74 -1.70
N GLY A 398 13.92 23.74 -2.30
CA GLY A 398 12.81 24.63 -1.98
C GLY A 398 12.66 25.78 -2.97
N THR A 399 11.89 26.80 -2.58
CA THR A 399 11.49 27.91 -3.45
C THR A 399 11.92 29.28 -2.89
N VAL A 400 12.05 30.25 -3.79
CA VAL A 400 12.25 31.66 -3.49
C VAL A 400 11.07 32.45 -4.02
N THR A 401 10.34 33.13 -3.13
CA THR A 401 9.22 33.99 -3.53
C THR A 401 9.71 35.30 -4.11
N LEU A 402 9.17 35.67 -5.27
CA LEU A 402 9.44 36.94 -5.92
C LEU A 402 8.63 38.07 -5.28
N ASN A 403 9.27 39.20 -5.07
CA ASN A 403 8.63 40.45 -4.67
C ASN A 403 8.00 41.17 -5.88
N ALA A 404 7.38 42.33 -5.65
CA ALA A 404 6.74 43.12 -6.71
C ALA A 404 7.71 43.67 -7.79
N ALA A 405 9.02 43.60 -7.57
CA ALA A 405 10.05 43.97 -8.53
C ALA A 405 10.59 42.77 -9.34
N GLY A 406 10.19 41.54 -9.02
CA GLY A 406 10.69 40.32 -9.66
C GLY A 406 11.96 39.77 -9.01
N ASP A 407 12.36 40.32 -7.85
CA ASP A 407 13.51 39.86 -7.07
C ASP A 407 13.08 38.92 -5.93
N GLY A 408 13.94 37.96 -5.59
CA GLY A 408 13.77 37.06 -4.46
C GLY A 408 15.08 36.79 -3.74
N SER A 409 15.02 36.48 -2.44
CA SER A 409 16.19 36.04 -1.67
C SER A 409 15.81 35.06 -0.58
N VAL A 410 16.64 34.05 -0.34
CA VAL A 410 16.50 33.09 0.76
C VAL A 410 17.84 32.87 1.44
N THR A 411 17.86 32.76 2.77
CA THR A 411 19.05 32.32 3.51
C THR A 411 18.84 30.90 3.99
N THR A 412 19.76 30.00 3.65
CA THR A 412 19.67 28.58 3.96
C THR A 412 21.02 28.07 4.47
N ASN A 413 20.98 27.10 5.38
CA ASN A 413 22.12 26.28 5.80
C ASN A 413 21.95 24.82 5.39
N LEU A 414 20.96 24.54 4.54
CA LEU A 414 20.52 23.22 4.09
C LEU A 414 21.10 22.88 2.71
N LEU A 415 22.28 23.39 2.37
CA LEU A 415 22.95 22.99 1.14
C LEU A 415 23.61 21.62 1.34
N PRO A 416 23.28 20.61 0.51
CA PRO A 416 23.91 19.30 0.60
C PRO A 416 25.43 19.36 0.43
N GLY A 417 26.16 18.43 1.02
CA GLY A 417 27.59 18.29 0.82
C GLY A 417 27.93 17.82 -0.59
N GLY A 418 29.11 18.21 -1.09
CA GLY A 418 29.63 17.82 -2.40
C GLY A 418 29.97 19.01 -3.30
N THR A 419 30.36 18.71 -4.55
CA THR A 419 30.58 19.69 -5.62
C THR A 419 29.51 19.52 -6.68
N TYR A 420 28.71 20.56 -6.92
CA TYR A 420 27.58 20.54 -7.84
C TYR A 420 27.24 21.95 -8.30
N SER A 421 26.27 22.08 -9.21
CA SER A 421 25.74 23.38 -9.64
C SER A 421 24.32 23.58 -9.13
N LEU A 422 23.98 24.83 -8.83
CA LEU A 422 22.61 25.29 -8.56
C LEU A 422 22.06 26.00 -9.79
N THR A 423 20.78 25.80 -10.07
CA THR A 423 19.99 26.56 -11.03
C THR A 423 18.73 27.08 -10.37
N ALA A 424 18.27 28.24 -10.81
CA ALA A 424 16.97 28.79 -10.45
C ALA A 424 15.99 28.55 -11.60
N GLN A 425 14.86 27.92 -11.31
CA GLN A 425 13.81 27.60 -12.29
C GLN A 425 12.53 28.35 -11.95
N TYR A 426 12.09 29.21 -12.87
CA TYR A 426 10.79 29.84 -12.84
C TYR A 426 9.83 29.03 -13.71
N ALA A 427 8.72 28.54 -13.14
CA ALA A 427 7.77 27.67 -13.85
C ALA A 427 6.91 28.43 -14.87
N GLY A 428 6.80 29.76 -14.75
CA GLY A 428 5.86 30.56 -15.53
C GLY A 428 4.55 30.81 -14.80
N ASN A 429 3.62 31.48 -15.47
CA ASN A 429 2.25 31.71 -15.02
C ASN A 429 1.31 31.91 -16.24
N THR A 430 0.08 32.35 -16.02
CA THR A 430 -0.90 32.58 -17.12
C THR A 430 -0.46 33.61 -18.15
N THR A 431 0.53 34.45 -17.86
CA THR A 431 1.06 35.49 -18.75
C THR A 431 2.44 35.13 -19.30
N TYR A 432 3.28 34.52 -18.46
CA TYR A 432 4.70 34.33 -18.73
C TYR A 432 5.09 32.87 -18.88
N SER A 433 5.96 32.56 -19.84
CA SER A 433 6.59 31.24 -19.94
C SER A 433 7.66 31.07 -18.86
N GLY A 434 7.92 29.81 -18.51
CA GLY A 434 9.01 29.45 -17.60
C GLY A 434 10.40 29.77 -18.17
N SER A 435 11.38 29.92 -17.29
CA SER A 435 12.79 30.08 -17.65
C SER A 435 13.73 29.54 -16.57
N GLN A 436 14.98 29.26 -16.96
CA GLN A 436 16.01 28.74 -16.06
C GLN A 436 17.24 29.65 -16.07
N SER A 437 17.90 29.80 -14.92
CA SER A 437 19.16 30.53 -14.82
C SER A 437 20.34 29.76 -15.42
N ALA A 438 21.46 30.44 -15.66
CA ALA A 438 22.74 29.77 -15.81
C ALA A 438 23.11 29.01 -14.52
N PRO A 439 23.83 27.87 -14.61
CA PRO A 439 24.27 27.11 -13.45
C PRO A 439 25.33 27.87 -12.65
N LEU A 440 25.21 27.85 -11.32
CA LEU A 440 26.17 28.42 -10.36
C LEU A 440 26.84 27.29 -9.57
N SER A 441 28.16 27.12 -9.70
CA SER A 441 28.91 26.04 -9.04
C SER A 441 29.09 26.29 -7.54
N PHE A 442 28.90 25.23 -6.74
CA PHE A 442 29.10 25.18 -5.30
C PHE A 442 30.06 24.04 -4.90
N THR A 443 30.78 24.24 -3.81
CA THR A 443 31.57 23.21 -3.13
C THR A 443 31.30 23.27 -1.63
N ILE A 444 30.66 22.22 -1.12
CA ILE A 444 30.25 22.09 0.27
C ILE A 444 31.01 20.90 0.90
N SER A 445 31.88 21.15 1.87
CA SER A 445 32.64 20.06 2.54
C SER A 445 31.81 19.38 3.64
N PRO A 446 31.90 18.04 3.82
CA PRO A 446 31.15 17.32 4.85
C PRO A 446 31.53 17.76 6.27
N GLU A 447 30.59 17.59 7.21
CA GLU A 447 30.80 17.79 8.64
C GLU A 447 30.78 16.47 9.45
N ARG A 448 31.18 16.52 10.73
CA ARG A 448 31.07 15.35 11.63
C ARG A 448 29.62 15.13 12.04
N SER A 449 29.19 13.89 12.17
CA SER A 449 27.81 13.51 12.50
C SER A 449 27.68 12.72 13.82
N VAL A 450 26.45 12.63 14.34
CA VAL A 450 26.05 11.83 15.50
C VAL A 450 24.69 11.17 15.25
N ILE A 451 24.52 9.93 15.71
CA ILE A 451 23.25 9.19 15.67
C ILE A 451 22.43 9.52 16.92
N ARG A 452 21.17 9.90 16.76
CA ARG A 452 20.23 10.14 17.86
C ARG A 452 19.11 9.10 17.82
N PRO A 453 19.27 7.97 18.53
CA PRO A 453 18.25 6.95 18.58
C PRO A 453 17.08 7.39 19.47
N THR A 454 15.86 7.24 18.96
CA THR A 454 14.60 7.27 19.71
C THR A 454 14.04 5.86 19.70
N THR A 455 13.84 5.28 20.88
CA THR A 455 13.43 3.87 20.99
C THR A 455 12.18 3.75 21.84
N HIS A 456 11.13 3.09 21.35
CA HIS A 456 9.89 2.84 22.07
C HIS A 456 9.55 1.35 22.10
N ALA A 457 8.91 0.93 23.19
CA ALA A 457 8.34 -0.40 23.35
C ALA A 457 6.82 -0.29 23.31
N TYR A 458 6.16 -1.17 22.58
CA TYR A 458 4.71 -1.23 22.49
C TYR A 458 4.21 -2.61 22.92
N ALA A 459 3.21 -2.64 23.78
CA ALA A 459 2.41 -3.83 24.02
C ALA A 459 1.34 -3.92 22.94
N VAL A 460 1.23 -5.06 22.30
CA VAL A 460 0.15 -5.31 21.34
C VAL A 460 -1.04 -5.85 22.10
N SER A 461 -2.24 -5.36 21.80
CA SER A 461 -3.48 -5.90 22.35
C SER A 461 -4.52 -6.00 21.24
N TYR A 462 -5.20 -7.14 21.17
CA TYR A 462 -6.34 -7.32 20.28
C TYR A 462 -7.62 -7.05 21.09
N PRO A 463 -8.47 -6.07 20.71
CA PRO A 463 -9.66 -5.74 21.47
C PRO A 463 -10.57 -6.98 21.57
N SER A 464 -10.78 -7.44 22.80
CA SER A 464 -11.59 -8.62 23.09
C SER A 464 -13.08 -8.30 22.99
N SER A 465 -13.65 -8.39 21.78
CA SER A 465 -15.00 -8.95 21.67
C SER A 465 -14.79 -10.38 21.22
N THR A 466 -15.00 -11.34 22.15
CA THR A 466 -15.06 -12.81 21.93
C THR A 466 -14.46 -13.26 20.60
N ILE A 467 -13.30 -13.92 20.65
CA ILE A 467 -12.72 -14.66 19.51
C ILE A 467 -13.79 -15.68 19.04
N THR A 468 -14.73 -15.22 18.23
CA THR A 468 -15.57 -16.03 17.38
C THR A 468 -14.86 -16.04 16.04
N PRO A 469 -14.87 -17.17 15.31
CA PRO A 469 -14.22 -17.30 14.00
C PRO A 469 -14.75 -16.37 12.90
N GLU A 470 -15.62 -15.40 13.20
CA GLU A 470 -16.46 -14.70 12.22
C GLU A 470 -16.06 -13.26 11.89
N LYS A 471 -14.96 -12.70 12.43
CA LYS A 471 -14.51 -11.37 12.00
C LYS A 471 -12.99 -11.25 11.80
N PRO A 472 -12.50 -11.50 10.58
CA PRO A 472 -11.19 -11.04 10.14
C PRO A 472 -11.11 -9.50 10.18
N GLY A 473 -10.00 -8.93 10.64
CA GLY A 473 -9.71 -7.50 10.48
C GLY A 473 -9.74 -6.61 11.73
N SER A 474 -9.66 -7.14 12.96
CA SER A 474 -9.41 -6.28 14.12
C SER A 474 -7.97 -5.76 14.10
N THR A 475 -7.80 -4.45 13.90
CA THR A 475 -6.49 -3.80 13.95
C THR A 475 -5.89 -3.98 15.34
N PRO A 476 -4.62 -4.43 15.45
CA PRO A 476 -3.93 -4.50 16.74
C PRO A 476 -3.85 -3.10 17.34
N VAL A 477 -4.23 -2.97 18.61
CA VAL A 477 -4.02 -1.74 19.37
C VAL A 477 -2.63 -1.80 19.97
N LEU A 478 -1.73 -0.93 19.48
CA LEU A 478 -0.43 -0.73 20.10
C LEU A 478 -0.58 0.21 21.29
N THR A 479 -0.32 -0.31 22.48
CA THR A 479 -0.23 0.48 23.71
C THR A 479 1.23 0.86 23.93
N ASP A 480 1.52 2.16 23.87
CA ASP A 480 2.87 2.69 24.12
C ASP A 480 3.28 2.42 25.58
N LEU A 481 4.35 1.66 25.77
CA LEU A 481 4.98 1.39 27.07
C LEU A 481 6.05 2.44 27.42
N GLY A 482 6.29 3.39 26.50
CA GLY A 482 7.29 4.42 26.60
C GLY A 482 8.67 4.00 26.08
N PRO A 483 9.69 4.83 26.33
CA PRO A 483 11.03 4.56 25.84
C PRO A 483 11.63 3.27 26.41
N ILE A 484 12.39 2.53 25.60
CA ILE A 484 13.16 1.38 26.08
C ILE A 484 14.16 1.85 27.14
N ALA A 485 14.00 1.37 28.38
CA ALA A 485 14.84 1.76 29.49
C ALA A 485 16.04 0.81 29.66
N GLU A 486 17.21 1.38 29.99
CA GLU A 486 18.43 0.62 30.25
C GLU A 486 18.23 -0.39 31.39
N GLY A 487 18.54 -1.66 31.13
CA GLY A 487 18.39 -2.77 32.06
C GLY A 487 16.96 -3.25 32.28
N ALA A 488 15.95 -2.69 31.60
CA ALA A 488 14.57 -3.10 31.75
C ALA A 488 14.29 -4.49 31.15
N ALA A 489 13.18 -5.09 31.60
CA ALA A 489 12.69 -6.37 31.12
C ALA A 489 11.34 -6.18 30.40
N TYR A 490 11.22 -6.72 29.19
CA TYR A 490 10.02 -6.65 28.36
C TYR A 490 9.57 -8.06 27.98
N PRO A 491 8.26 -8.38 27.94
CA PRO A 491 7.82 -9.70 27.49
C PRO A 491 8.06 -9.90 25.99
N SER A 492 8.16 -11.15 25.53
CA SER A 492 8.51 -11.52 24.15
C SER A 492 7.48 -11.15 23.09
N ASP A 493 6.30 -10.69 23.49
CA ASP A 493 5.27 -10.12 22.63
C ASP A 493 5.38 -8.58 22.49
N THR A 494 6.45 -8.00 23.03
CA THR A 494 6.74 -6.55 22.89
C THR A 494 7.27 -6.24 21.50
N VAL A 495 6.67 -5.22 20.88
CA VAL A 495 7.15 -4.62 19.64
C VAL A 495 8.11 -3.49 19.98
N PHE A 496 9.32 -3.54 19.45
CA PHE A 496 10.31 -2.47 19.60
C PHE A 496 10.36 -1.63 18.33
N VAL A 497 10.24 -0.32 18.47
CA VAL A 497 10.45 0.68 17.42
C VAL A 497 11.73 1.44 17.72
N VAL A 498 12.59 1.56 16.71
CA VAL A 498 13.87 2.25 16.78
C VAL A 498 13.94 3.24 15.61
N ASP A 499 13.87 4.52 15.93
CA ASP A 499 14.07 5.61 14.98
C ASP A 499 15.47 6.19 15.17
N LEU A 500 16.26 6.23 14.10
CA LEU A 500 17.62 6.75 14.13
C LEU A 500 17.66 8.05 13.34
N GLN A 501 17.79 9.19 14.02
CA GLN A 501 18.00 10.48 13.37
C GLN A 501 19.49 10.79 13.25
N ILE A 502 19.95 11.20 12.08
CA ILE A 502 21.34 11.63 11.87
C ILE A 502 21.42 13.15 11.89
N THR A 503 22.34 13.70 12.68
CA THR A 503 22.53 15.15 12.79
C THR A 503 24.01 15.52 12.77
N GLY A 504 24.32 16.77 12.39
CA GLY A 504 25.65 17.34 12.59
C GLY A 504 26.03 17.35 14.06
N SER A 505 27.27 17.01 14.39
CA SER A 505 27.78 16.89 15.77
C SER A 505 27.67 18.17 16.61
N LYS A 506 27.45 19.32 15.96
CA LYS A 506 27.23 20.64 16.60
C LYS A 506 25.78 21.11 16.55
N ALA A 507 24.90 20.40 15.85
CA ALA A 507 23.50 20.74 15.76
C ALA A 507 22.78 20.44 17.09
N ALA A 508 21.88 21.34 17.50
CA ALA A 508 20.98 21.07 18.60
C ALA A 508 20.01 19.92 18.22
N ALA A 509 19.53 19.17 19.21
CA ALA A 509 18.50 18.16 18.96
C ALA A 509 17.26 18.82 18.33
N GLY A 510 16.77 18.27 17.21
CA GLY A 510 15.62 18.81 16.47
C GLY A 510 15.91 20.03 15.58
N ALA A 511 17.18 20.41 15.36
CA ALA A 511 17.50 21.47 14.41
C ALA A 511 17.21 21.04 12.96
N SER A 512 16.61 21.94 12.16
CA SER A 512 16.53 21.79 10.71
C SER A 512 17.93 21.73 10.14
N VAL A 513 18.32 20.53 9.72
CA VAL A 513 19.55 20.23 9.01
C VAL A 513 19.17 19.56 7.71
N THR A 514 20.03 19.64 6.70
CA THR A 514 19.88 18.88 5.47
C THR A 514 19.72 17.40 5.85
N PRO A 515 18.64 16.72 5.42
CA PRO A 515 18.44 15.31 5.72
C PRO A 515 19.68 14.50 5.36
N ALA A 516 20.14 13.64 6.27
CA ALA A 516 21.19 12.70 5.93
C ALA A 516 20.67 11.68 4.90
N THR A 517 21.55 11.22 4.03
CA THR A 517 21.31 10.11 3.11
C THR A 517 22.23 8.94 3.46
N GLY A 518 22.18 7.86 2.68
CA GLY A 518 22.92 6.64 2.97
C GLY A 518 22.10 5.66 3.80
N SER A 519 22.75 4.92 4.69
CA SER A 519 22.10 3.88 5.48
C SER A 519 22.53 3.87 6.93
N THR A 520 21.62 3.39 7.77
CA THR A 520 21.91 3.02 9.16
C THR A 520 21.90 1.51 9.30
N THR A 521 22.72 0.99 10.19
CA THR A 521 22.71 -0.43 10.58
C THR A 521 22.45 -0.53 12.06
N ILE A 522 21.46 -1.35 12.44
CA ILE A 522 21.13 -1.70 13.81
C ILE A 522 21.76 -3.06 14.09
N PHE A 523 22.47 -3.18 15.21
CA PHE A 523 23.08 -4.43 15.65
C PHE A 523 22.48 -4.84 17.00
N ASP A 524 22.33 -6.14 17.21
CA ASP A 524 22.12 -6.73 18.53
C ASP A 524 23.30 -7.65 18.85
N HIS A 525 24.00 -7.37 19.95
CA HIS A 525 25.25 -8.05 20.31
C HIS A 525 26.32 -8.06 19.20
N GLY A 526 26.37 -7.00 18.39
CA GLY A 526 27.30 -6.88 17.27
C GLY A 526 26.90 -7.69 16.02
N VAL A 527 25.76 -8.38 16.05
CA VAL A 527 25.16 -9.03 14.87
C VAL A 527 24.17 -8.05 14.22
N PRO A 528 24.26 -7.77 12.90
CA PRO A 528 23.31 -6.90 12.22
C PRO A 528 21.88 -7.44 12.31
N LEU A 529 20.94 -6.66 12.84
CA LEU A 529 19.50 -6.92 12.81
C LEU A 529 18.87 -6.39 11.52
N SER A 530 19.23 -5.17 11.13
CA SER A 530 18.74 -4.53 9.91
C SER A 530 19.74 -3.51 9.40
N THR A 531 19.75 -3.30 8.09
CA THR A 531 20.34 -2.11 7.46
C THR A 531 19.22 -1.38 6.73
N ASN A 532 18.88 -0.19 7.21
CA ASN A 532 17.79 0.60 6.69
C ASN A 532 18.36 1.79 5.91
N ALA A 533 17.77 2.10 4.77
CA ALA A 533 18.02 3.38 4.13
C ALA A 533 17.48 4.50 5.03
N ILE A 534 18.16 5.64 5.02
CA ILE A 534 17.64 6.84 5.66
C ILE A 534 16.53 7.44 4.79
N ASP A 535 15.41 7.73 5.41
CA ASP A 535 14.25 8.40 4.81
C ASP A 535 14.50 9.91 4.62
N VAL A 536 13.54 10.56 3.98
CA VAL A 536 13.66 11.97 3.58
C VAL A 536 13.70 12.95 4.75
N THR A 537 13.33 12.53 5.95
CA THR A 537 13.46 13.35 7.16
C THR A 537 14.86 13.30 7.75
N GLY A 538 15.77 12.51 7.16
CA GLY A 538 17.11 12.25 7.70
C GLY A 538 17.07 11.24 8.84
N SER A 539 16.00 10.45 8.91
CA SER A 539 15.77 9.43 9.93
C SER A 539 15.66 8.05 9.30
N SER A 540 15.85 6.99 10.06
CA SER A 540 15.51 5.64 9.62
C SER A 540 14.75 4.94 10.72
N SER A 541 13.58 4.39 10.40
CA SER A 541 12.78 3.62 11.35
C SER A 541 13.00 2.12 11.17
N TYR A 542 13.00 1.40 12.28
CA TYR A 542 12.99 -0.05 12.33
C TYR A 542 12.01 -0.51 13.39
N GLN A 543 11.15 -1.47 13.04
CA GLN A 543 10.26 -2.11 13.98
C GLN A 543 10.49 -3.63 13.97
N THR A 544 10.55 -4.24 15.15
CA THR A 544 10.67 -5.70 15.30
C THR A 544 9.29 -6.36 15.29
N ILE A 545 9.16 -7.59 14.79
CA ILE A 545 7.93 -8.40 14.99
C ILE A 545 7.90 -9.04 16.39
N ALA A 546 9.06 -9.25 17.00
CA ALA A 546 9.33 -9.58 18.41
C ALA A 546 10.80 -9.97 18.50
N LEU A 547 11.49 -9.65 19.60
CA LEU A 547 12.81 -10.20 19.87
C LEU A 547 12.67 -11.49 20.70
N PRO A 548 13.48 -12.54 20.44
CA PRO A 548 13.40 -13.78 21.21
C PRO A 548 13.81 -13.57 22.67
N ALA A 549 13.29 -14.39 23.59
CA ALA A 549 13.65 -14.27 25.00
C ALA A 549 15.16 -14.40 25.22
N GLY A 550 15.75 -13.47 25.97
CA GLY A 550 17.19 -13.35 26.12
C GLY A 550 17.63 -11.94 26.51
N ARG A 551 18.95 -11.75 26.67
CA ARG A 551 19.52 -10.40 26.77
C ARG A 551 19.62 -9.80 25.37
N HIS A 552 19.56 -8.48 25.27
CA HIS A 552 19.77 -7.72 24.03
C HIS A 552 20.64 -6.49 24.32
N SER A 553 21.43 -6.10 23.32
CA SER A 553 22.34 -4.96 23.36
C SER A 553 22.35 -4.26 22.01
N LEU A 554 21.53 -3.22 21.85
CA LEU A 554 21.40 -2.48 20.61
C LEU A 554 22.56 -1.50 20.39
N GLN A 555 23.14 -1.54 19.20
CA GLN A 555 24.17 -0.62 18.72
C GLN A 555 23.80 -0.12 17.32
N TYR A 556 24.33 1.05 16.95
CA TYR A 556 23.97 1.73 15.71
C TYR A 556 25.22 2.19 14.95
N ALA A 557 25.17 2.10 13.63
CA ALA A 557 26.17 2.67 12.75
C ALA A 557 25.50 3.42 11.61
N TYR A 558 26.16 4.47 11.13
CA TYR A 558 25.76 5.27 9.98
C TYR A 558 26.86 5.25 8.92
N SER A 559 26.48 4.98 7.67
CA SER A 559 27.40 4.82 6.54
C SER A 559 28.15 6.09 6.14
N GLY A 560 27.65 7.27 6.54
CA GLY A 560 28.08 8.55 5.98
C GLY A 560 27.44 8.85 4.62
N ASP A 561 27.53 10.12 4.24
CA ASP A 561 27.15 10.65 2.93
C ASP A 561 28.07 11.83 2.55
N SER A 562 27.68 12.63 1.55
CA SER A 562 28.46 13.79 1.10
C SER A 562 28.41 14.98 2.06
N SER A 563 27.38 15.05 2.91
CA SER A 563 27.10 16.09 3.91
C SER A 563 27.70 15.76 5.29
N TYR A 564 27.73 14.48 5.65
CA TYR A 564 27.97 13.94 6.98
C TYR A 564 28.95 12.77 6.91
N LEU A 565 30.01 12.85 7.72
CA LEU A 565 30.98 11.75 7.84
C LEU A 565 30.33 10.49 8.46
N PRO A 566 30.81 9.27 8.12
CA PRO A 566 30.36 8.03 8.76
C PRO A 566 30.60 8.05 10.27
N THR A 567 29.71 7.42 11.05
CA THR A 567 29.84 7.40 12.52
C THR A 567 29.19 6.19 13.15
N SER A 568 29.69 5.79 14.32
CA SER A 568 29.00 4.91 15.28
C SER A 568 28.79 5.62 16.62
N GLN A 569 29.03 6.93 16.65
CA GLN A 569 28.81 7.73 17.85
C GLN A 569 27.32 8.05 17.99
N THR A 570 26.79 7.76 19.17
CA THR A 570 25.39 7.96 19.52
C THR A 570 25.25 9.03 20.60
N SER A 571 24.10 9.69 20.65
CA SER A 571 23.70 10.58 21.74
C SER A 571 22.27 10.22 22.16
N PRO A 572 22.07 9.55 23.32
CA PRO A 572 23.06 9.17 24.34
C PRO A 572 24.12 8.15 23.89
N ALA A 573 25.29 8.14 24.54
CA ALA A 573 26.43 7.29 24.17
C ALA A 573 26.34 5.88 24.78
N GLY A 574 26.75 4.86 24.00
CA GLY A 574 26.85 3.46 24.44
C GLY A 574 25.75 2.57 23.84
N PRO A 575 25.86 1.23 24.01
CA PRO A 575 24.79 0.32 23.64
C PRO A 575 23.59 0.49 24.58
N LEU A 576 22.38 0.28 24.05
CA LEU A 576 21.16 0.18 24.86
C LEU A 576 20.92 -1.28 25.23
N ASN A 577 21.00 -1.61 26.52
CA ASN A 577 20.86 -2.99 27.00
C ASN A 577 19.49 -3.21 27.66
N PHE A 578 18.84 -4.32 27.33
CA PHE A 578 17.60 -4.75 27.97
C PHE A 578 17.47 -6.28 27.93
N THR A 579 16.45 -6.82 28.59
CA THR A 579 16.15 -8.26 28.58
C THR A 579 14.76 -8.50 28.04
N VAL A 580 14.61 -9.45 27.14
CA VAL A 580 13.31 -9.99 26.77
C VAL A 580 13.04 -11.24 27.61
N ILE A 581 11.92 -11.24 28.33
CA ILE A 581 11.45 -12.38 29.12
C ILE A 581 10.32 -13.10 28.38
N ARG A 582 10.03 -14.33 28.77
CA ARG A 582 8.92 -15.07 28.15
C ARG A 582 7.59 -14.37 28.41
N ALA A 583 6.72 -14.36 27.39
CA ALA A 583 5.37 -13.84 27.51
C ALA A 583 4.36 -14.94 27.84
N SER A 584 3.18 -14.53 28.32
CA SER A 584 2.10 -15.47 28.67
C SER A 584 1.40 -16.01 27.43
N THR A 585 0.92 -17.25 27.52
CA THR A 585 0.05 -17.85 26.49
C THR A 585 -1.35 -18.10 27.05
N VAL A 586 -2.32 -18.14 26.14
CA VAL A 586 -3.71 -18.51 26.41
C VAL A 586 -4.07 -19.66 25.49
N ILE A 587 -4.70 -20.69 26.06
CA ILE A 587 -5.29 -21.79 25.29
C ILE A 587 -6.80 -21.55 25.22
N THR A 588 -7.35 -21.52 24.00
CA THR A 588 -8.80 -21.42 23.77
C THR A 588 -9.28 -22.61 22.96
N SER A 589 -10.38 -23.23 23.36
CA SER A 589 -11.06 -24.24 22.55
C SER A 589 -11.81 -23.57 21.39
N ILE A 590 -11.89 -24.27 20.26
CA ILE A 590 -12.71 -23.83 19.10
C ILE A 590 -14.18 -24.28 19.27
N GLU A 591 -14.43 -25.22 20.19
CA GLU A 591 -15.76 -25.76 20.44
C GLU A 591 -16.57 -24.84 21.36
N THR A 592 -17.76 -24.43 20.91
CA THR A 592 -18.54 -23.39 21.61
C THR A 592 -19.48 -23.93 22.70
N GLN A 593 -19.56 -25.26 22.92
CA GLN A 593 -20.51 -25.88 23.87
C GLN A 593 -19.99 -27.23 24.42
N PRO A 594 -20.43 -27.67 25.63
CA PRO A 594 -20.12 -29.00 26.16
C PRO A 594 -20.54 -30.11 25.20
N VAL A 595 -19.60 -30.98 24.86
CA VAL A 595 -19.80 -31.99 23.83
C VAL A 595 -20.54 -33.20 24.38
N SER A 596 -21.64 -33.56 23.73
CA SER A 596 -22.38 -34.82 23.98
C SER A 596 -22.15 -35.77 22.80
N THR A 597 -21.40 -36.85 23.00
CA THR A 597 -21.16 -37.90 22.00
C THR A 597 -21.67 -39.26 22.48
N ASN A 598 -21.67 -40.30 21.63
CA ASN A 598 -22.22 -41.63 21.96
C ASN A 598 -21.11 -42.65 22.23
N ILE A 599 -21.43 -43.75 22.93
CA ILE A 599 -20.46 -44.83 23.16
C ILE A 599 -19.86 -45.36 21.84
N GLY A 600 -18.53 -45.47 21.78
CA GLY A 600 -17.82 -45.98 20.61
C GLY A 600 -17.67 -45.00 19.44
N SER A 601 -18.14 -43.75 19.58
CA SER A 601 -17.91 -42.70 18.59
C SER A 601 -16.46 -42.18 18.62
N SER A 602 -16.13 -41.36 17.62
CA SER A 602 -14.94 -40.50 17.61
C SER A 602 -15.33 -39.07 17.94
N PHE A 603 -14.39 -38.32 18.50
CA PHE A 603 -14.53 -36.93 18.88
C PHE A 603 -13.25 -36.19 18.50
N LEU A 604 -13.38 -35.17 17.65
CA LEU A 604 -12.26 -34.29 17.31
C LEU A 604 -12.31 -33.09 18.24
N TYR A 605 -11.24 -32.86 19.00
CA TYR A 605 -11.09 -31.72 19.88
C TYR A 605 -9.98 -30.79 19.37
N GLN A 606 -10.24 -29.49 19.43
CA GLN A 606 -9.43 -28.46 18.78
C GLN A 606 -9.14 -27.31 19.75
N VAL A 607 -7.89 -26.88 19.79
CA VAL A 607 -7.48 -25.70 20.54
C VAL A 607 -6.60 -24.77 19.71
N LEU A 608 -6.68 -23.49 20.05
CA LEU A 608 -5.72 -22.48 19.70
C LEU A 608 -4.86 -22.18 20.92
N VAL A 609 -3.57 -21.97 20.69
CA VAL A 609 -2.60 -21.50 21.67
C VAL A 609 -2.06 -20.18 21.15
N SER A 610 -2.42 -19.11 21.85
CA SER A 610 -2.13 -17.74 21.43
C SER A 610 -1.21 -17.06 22.43
N GLY A 611 -0.26 -16.30 21.92
CA GLY A 611 0.46 -15.28 22.69
C GLY A 611 -0.47 -14.10 23.03
N VAL A 612 -0.46 -13.64 24.29
CA VAL A 612 -1.39 -12.58 24.75
C VAL A 612 -1.21 -11.25 24.01
N GLY A 613 -0.01 -10.97 23.48
CA GLY A 613 0.29 -9.79 22.65
C GLY A 613 0.77 -10.10 21.23
N GLY A 614 0.42 -11.24 20.63
CA GLY A 614 0.89 -11.59 19.27
C GLY A 614 2.40 -11.87 19.17
N GLY A 615 2.95 -11.90 17.94
CA GLY A 615 4.36 -12.22 17.69
C GLY A 615 4.59 -13.58 17.03
N ALA A 616 5.73 -14.24 17.30
CA ALA A 616 6.03 -15.56 16.73
C ALA A 616 5.05 -16.62 17.29
N PRO A 617 4.39 -17.43 16.43
CA PRO A 617 3.44 -18.46 16.89
C PRO A 617 4.06 -19.41 17.92
N PRO A 618 3.36 -19.74 19.03
CA PRO A 618 3.82 -20.71 20.01
C PRO A 618 4.20 -22.04 19.37
N SER A 619 5.35 -22.58 19.73
CA SER A 619 5.89 -23.82 19.17
C SER A 619 6.00 -24.91 20.23
N GLY A 620 6.26 -26.15 19.83
CA GLY A 620 6.40 -27.27 20.74
C GLY A 620 5.15 -28.15 20.78
N GLU A 621 4.82 -28.68 21.95
CA GLU A 621 3.79 -29.72 22.11
C GLU A 621 2.65 -29.28 23.03
N VAL A 622 1.44 -29.70 22.66
CA VAL A 622 0.24 -29.62 23.48
C VAL A 622 -0.16 -31.03 23.90
N THR A 623 -0.52 -31.19 25.16
CA THR A 623 -1.01 -32.46 25.72
C THR A 623 -2.49 -32.36 26.02
N PHE A 624 -3.28 -33.28 25.46
CA PHE A 624 -4.71 -33.45 25.73
C PHE A 624 -4.94 -34.61 26.68
N THR A 625 -5.63 -34.37 27.79
CA THR A 625 -5.96 -35.38 28.81
C THR A 625 -7.46 -35.47 29.00
N LEU A 626 -8.07 -36.62 28.68
CA LEU A 626 -9.50 -36.87 28.85
C LEU A 626 -9.74 -37.81 30.05
N GLY A 627 -10.10 -37.24 31.21
CA GLY A 627 -10.29 -38.01 32.44
C GLY A 627 -9.08 -38.88 32.79
N ASN A 628 -9.26 -40.19 32.90
CA ASN A 628 -8.19 -41.17 33.21
C ASN A 628 -7.60 -41.87 31.97
N LEU A 629 -7.92 -41.42 30.75
CA LEU A 629 -7.37 -42.01 29.53
C LEU A 629 -5.91 -41.58 29.32
N PRO A 630 -5.09 -42.36 28.57
CA PRO A 630 -3.72 -41.97 28.26
C PRO A 630 -3.65 -40.61 27.55
N PRO A 631 -2.79 -39.68 28.03
CA PRO A 631 -2.62 -38.37 27.40
C PRO A 631 -2.20 -38.50 25.93
N GLN A 632 -2.72 -37.62 25.09
CA GLN A 632 -2.35 -37.51 23.68
C GLN A 632 -1.50 -36.26 23.49
N VAL A 633 -0.29 -36.44 22.96
CA VAL A 633 0.65 -35.34 22.70
C VAL A 633 0.62 -35.01 21.21
N VAL A 634 0.42 -33.73 20.90
CA VAL A 634 0.31 -33.22 19.53
C VAL A 634 1.23 -32.01 19.38
N THR A 635 2.01 -31.97 18.30
CA THR A 635 2.84 -30.81 17.96
C THR A 635 1.97 -29.64 17.51
N LEU A 636 2.24 -28.46 18.05
CA LEU A 636 1.61 -27.21 17.60
C LEU A 636 1.98 -26.90 16.15
N ARG A 637 1.01 -26.42 15.40
CA ARG A 637 1.20 -25.88 14.05
C ARG A 637 0.80 -24.41 14.05
N PRO A 638 1.58 -23.50 13.45
CA PRO A 638 1.12 -22.13 13.27
C PRO A 638 -0.27 -22.11 12.60
N GLN A 639 -1.22 -21.37 13.15
CA GLN A 639 -2.54 -21.24 12.52
C GLN A 639 -2.39 -20.38 11.27
N LEU A 640 -2.87 -20.88 10.14
CA LEU A 640 -2.87 -20.17 8.87
C LEU A 640 -4.33 -19.77 8.59
N GLY A 641 -4.69 -18.47 8.70
CA GLY A 641 -6.03 -18.04 8.29
C GLY A 641 -6.54 -16.62 8.58
N GLY A 642 -6.95 -15.96 7.49
CA GLY A 642 -7.74 -14.70 7.36
C GLY A 642 -6.91 -13.48 6.96
N ASP A 643 -7.55 -12.34 6.61
CA ASP A 643 -6.95 -10.97 6.52
C ASP A 643 -6.28 -10.50 7.84
N PHE A 644 -6.00 -11.44 8.75
CA PHE A 644 -5.14 -11.30 9.89
C PHE A 644 -3.71 -11.17 9.38
N GLU A 645 -3.17 -9.96 9.54
CA GLU A 645 -1.77 -9.63 9.36
C GLU A 645 -0.83 -10.77 9.82
N PRO A 646 0.21 -11.09 9.02
CA PRO A 646 1.31 -11.94 9.46
C PRO A 646 1.81 -11.51 10.86
N GLY A 647 1.71 -12.40 11.86
CA GLY A 647 2.15 -12.10 13.24
C GLY A 647 1.09 -12.20 14.34
N SER A 648 -0.06 -12.83 14.10
CA SER A 648 -1.11 -13.05 15.11
C SER A 648 -0.66 -13.81 16.36
N GLY A 649 0.49 -14.49 16.31
CA GLY A 649 1.05 -15.23 17.46
C GLY A 649 0.19 -16.41 17.89
N VAL A 650 -0.55 -17.04 16.95
CA VAL A 650 -1.46 -18.16 17.23
C VAL A 650 -0.97 -19.44 16.57
N SER A 651 -0.99 -20.52 17.35
CA SER A 651 -0.80 -21.89 16.87
C SER A 651 -2.03 -22.74 17.19
N TYR A 652 -2.23 -23.78 16.42
CA TYR A 652 -3.35 -24.68 16.48
C TYR A 652 -2.90 -26.11 16.77
N ALA A 653 -3.75 -26.88 17.46
CA ALA A 653 -3.62 -28.32 17.60
C ALA A 653 -5.00 -29.01 17.59
N SER A 654 -5.06 -30.15 16.90
CA SER A 654 -6.21 -31.06 16.93
C SER A 654 -5.84 -32.45 17.42
N VAL A 655 -6.75 -33.06 18.19
CA VAL A 655 -6.70 -34.48 18.54
C VAL A 655 -8.00 -35.17 18.16
N LEU A 656 -7.90 -36.30 17.47
CA LEU A 656 -9.04 -37.19 17.23
C LEU A 656 -9.03 -38.32 18.25
N LEU A 657 -9.95 -38.26 19.21
CA LEU A 657 -10.17 -39.28 20.23
C LEU A 657 -11.17 -40.31 19.69
N THR A 658 -10.87 -41.60 19.79
CA THR A 658 -11.70 -42.66 19.21
C THR A 658 -12.11 -43.71 20.24
N ASN A 659 -13.21 -44.42 20.00
CA ASN A 659 -13.70 -45.51 20.84
C ASN A 659 -13.96 -45.10 22.30
N LEU A 660 -14.55 -43.92 22.51
CA LEU A 660 -14.77 -43.38 23.84
C LEU A 660 -15.79 -44.26 24.64
N PRO A 661 -15.47 -44.70 25.87
CA PRO A 661 -16.41 -45.41 26.72
C PRO A 661 -17.52 -44.50 27.25
N ALA A 662 -18.70 -45.04 27.55
CA ALA A 662 -19.77 -44.26 28.18
C ALA A 662 -19.34 -43.68 29.53
N GLY A 663 -19.63 -42.41 29.77
CA GLY A 663 -19.21 -41.69 30.97
C GLY A 663 -19.19 -40.18 30.78
N SER A 664 -19.00 -39.45 31.87
CA SER A 664 -18.74 -38.00 31.85
C SER A 664 -17.26 -37.79 32.13
N TYR A 665 -16.59 -37.09 31.23
CA TYR A 665 -15.17 -36.78 31.29
C TYR A 665 -14.96 -35.27 31.34
N THR A 666 -13.80 -34.87 31.86
CA THR A 666 -13.27 -33.52 31.69
C THR A 666 -12.06 -33.61 30.77
N ILE A 667 -12.01 -32.77 29.75
CA ILE A 667 -10.80 -32.58 28.95
C ILE A 667 -9.98 -31.43 29.56
N GLU A 668 -8.70 -31.69 29.75
CA GLU A 668 -7.69 -30.72 30.14
C GLU A 668 -6.64 -30.66 29.04
N THR A 669 -6.26 -29.45 28.67
CA THR A 669 -5.26 -29.20 27.63
C THR A 669 -4.13 -28.39 28.21
N SER A 670 -2.89 -28.88 28.11
CA SER A 670 -1.71 -28.17 28.63
C SER A 670 -0.68 -27.93 27.53
N TYR A 671 -0.17 -26.71 27.47
CA TYR A 671 0.97 -26.32 26.66
C TYR A 671 2.20 -26.18 27.57
N SER A 672 3.33 -26.81 27.19
CA SER A 672 4.54 -26.84 28.03
C SER A 672 5.39 -25.57 27.98
N GLY A 673 5.01 -24.57 27.16
CA GLY A 673 5.87 -23.42 26.86
C GLY A 673 6.97 -23.75 25.85
N ASP A 674 7.68 -22.72 25.42
CA ASP A 674 8.86 -22.82 24.56
C ASP A 674 9.96 -21.80 24.92
N GLN A 675 10.81 -21.43 23.98
CA GLN A 675 11.86 -20.44 24.21
C GLN A 675 11.28 -19.06 24.56
N ASN A 676 10.19 -18.66 23.91
CA ASN A 676 9.59 -17.34 23.99
C ASN A 676 8.32 -17.32 24.85
N TRP A 677 7.65 -18.45 25.01
CA TRP A 677 6.33 -18.53 25.61
C TRP A 677 6.31 -19.33 26.91
N GLU A 678 5.63 -18.80 27.93
CA GLU A 678 5.39 -19.53 29.18
C GLU A 678 4.34 -20.64 28.99
N PRO A 679 4.38 -21.71 29.81
CA PRO A 679 3.37 -22.76 29.83
C PRO A 679 1.98 -22.22 30.17
N SER A 680 0.94 -22.87 29.64
CA SER A 680 -0.46 -22.56 29.94
C SER A 680 -1.33 -23.81 29.99
N VAL A 681 -2.49 -23.70 30.64
CA VAL A 681 -3.43 -24.80 30.83
C VAL A 681 -4.86 -24.30 30.61
N LEU A 682 -5.64 -25.02 29.82
CA LEU A 682 -7.09 -24.90 29.71
C LEU A 682 -7.72 -26.08 30.47
N SER A 683 -8.39 -25.77 31.59
CA SER A 683 -9.03 -26.78 32.45
C SER A 683 -10.55 -26.75 32.33
N GLY A 684 -11.18 -27.93 32.24
CA GLY A 684 -12.55 -28.11 32.73
C GLY A 684 -13.67 -28.12 31.69
N GLU A 685 -13.39 -28.48 30.43
CA GLU A 685 -14.47 -28.71 29.47
C GLU A 685 -15.07 -30.11 29.65
N SER A 686 -16.40 -30.16 29.80
CA SER A 686 -17.12 -31.40 30.05
C SER A 686 -17.46 -32.11 28.74
N VAL A 687 -16.95 -33.34 28.58
CA VAL A 687 -17.30 -34.25 27.49
C VAL A 687 -18.19 -35.35 28.04
N THR A 688 -19.46 -35.35 27.64
CA THR A 688 -20.41 -36.40 28.03
C THR A 688 -20.54 -37.44 26.93
N VAL A 689 -20.17 -38.68 27.23
CA VAL A 689 -20.42 -39.84 26.36
C VAL A 689 -21.68 -40.53 26.85
N ALA A 690 -22.82 -40.14 26.28
CA ALA A 690 -24.13 -40.65 26.67
C ALA A 690 -24.36 -42.11 26.22
N GLY A 691 -25.28 -42.80 26.92
CA GLY A 691 -25.79 -44.11 26.48
C GLY A 691 -26.53 -44.00 25.14
N ALA A 692 -26.58 -45.10 24.38
CA ALA A 692 -27.06 -45.14 23.00
C ALA A 692 -28.37 -44.35 22.76
N ARG A 693 -28.34 -43.39 21.82
CA ARG A 693 -29.54 -42.75 21.26
C ARG A 693 -30.19 -43.65 20.21
N ALA A 694 -31.43 -43.34 19.81
CA ALA A 694 -32.17 -44.05 18.77
C ALA A 694 -31.53 -43.95 17.36
N GLN A 695 -30.61 -43.00 17.13
CA GLN A 695 -29.88 -42.82 15.88
C GLN A 695 -28.79 -43.88 15.70
N LEU A 696 -28.65 -44.39 14.48
CA LEU A 696 -27.64 -45.38 14.07
C LEU A 696 -26.24 -44.73 13.97
N PRO A 697 -25.15 -45.51 14.15
CA PRO A 697 -23.79 -45.02 13.93
C PRO A 697 -23.52 -44.75 12.43
N SER A 698 -22.71 -43.74 12.15
CA SER A 698 -22.20 -43.41 10.82
C SER A 698 -20.66 -43.36 10.81
N PHE A 699 -20.09 -43.49 9.61
CA PHE A 699 -18.65 -43.47 9.36
C PHE A 699 -18.35 -42.48 8.23
N THR A 700 -17.60 -41.43 8.54
CA THR A 700 -17.15 -40.43 7.57
C THR A 700 -15.72 -40.77 7.12
N THR A 701 -15.47 -40.73 5.81
CA THR A 701 -14.13 -40.78 5.23
C THR A 701 -13.95 -39.61 4.28
N ALA A 702 -12.77 -39.01 4.28
CA ALA A 702 -12.38 -37.97 3.33
C ALA A 702 -11.09 -38.38 2.63
N THR A 703 -11.01 -38.10 1.33
CA THR A 703 -9.81 -38.31 0.51
C THR A 703 -9.60 -37.11 -0.38
N LEU A 704 -8.35 -36.65 -0.48
CA LEU A 704 -7.97 -35.53 -1.33
C LEU A 704 -7.22 -36.06 -2.56
N THR A 705 -7.62 -35.62 -3.74
CA THR A 705 -6.92 -35.89 -5.00
C THR A 705 -6.52 -34.59 -5.66
N SER A 706 -5.34 -34.55 -6.26
CA SER A 706 -4.82 -33.38 -6.96
C SER A 706 -4.80 -33.61 -8.48
N SER A 707 -5.10 -32.57 -9.26
CA SER A 707 -4.85 -32.56 -10.71
C SER A 707 -3.37 -32.68 -11.06
N SER A 708 -2.45 -32.33 -10.14
CA SER A 708 -1.01 -32.55 -10.25
C SER A 708 -0.57 -33.97 -9.86
N GLY A 709 -1.51 -34.83 -9.43
CA GLY A 709 -1.23 -36.20 -8.99
C GLY A 709 -0.44 -36.23 -7.68
N SER A 710 0.82 -36.68 -7.76
CA SER A 710 1.77 -36.68 -6.62
C SER A 710 2.80 -35.54 -6.70
N GLY A 711 2.66 -34.66 -7.70
CA GLY A 711 3.46 -33.45 -7.81
C GLY A 711 3.12 -32.43 -6.71
N PRO A 712 3.95 -31.38 -6.57
CA PRO A 712 3.61 -30.26 -5.69
C PRO A 712 2.24 -29.68 -6.09
N ILE A 713 1.53 -29.18 -5.09
CA ILE A 713 0.31 -28.42 -5.30
C ILE A 713 0.78 -26.96 -5.43
N GLU A 714 0.39 -26.33 -6.54
CA GLU A 714 0.70 -24.94 -6.95
C GLU A 714 -0.59 -24.12 -7.01
N PRO A 715 -0.58 -22.77 -7.06
CA PRO A 715 -1.79 -21.95 -6.98
C PRO A 715 -2.89 -22.30 -8.01
N SER A 716 -2.51 -22.76 -9.20
CA SER A 716 -3.43 -23.19 -10.27
C SER A 716 -3.90 -24.65 -10.16
N THR A 717 -3.33 -25.42 -9.24
CA THR A 717 -3.64 -26.84 -9.05
C THR A 717 -5.04 -26.99 -8.52
N VAL A 718 -5.80 -27.89 -9.15
CA VAL A 718 -7.16 -28.22 -8.74
C VAL A 718 -7.11 -29.37 -7.76
N LEU A 719 -7.59 -29.12 -6.55
CA LEU A 719 -7.72 -30.12 -5.51
C LEU A 719 -9.18 -30.55 -5.39
N THR A 720 -9.40 -31.85 -5.32
CA THR A 720 -10.72 -32.46 -5.21
C THR A 720 -10.82 -33.23 -3.91
N LEU A 721 -11.62 -32.73 -2.97
CA LEU A 721 -11.93 -33.39 -1.71
C LEU A 721 -13.18 -34.26 -1.89
N ASN A 722 -13.00 -35.57 -1.80
CA ASN A 722 -14.07 -36.56 -1.87
C ASN A 722 -14.44 -37.01 -0.47
N VAL A 723 -15.66 -36.70 -0.05
CA VAL A 723 -16.24 -37.05 1.24
C VAL A 723 -17.26 -38.16 1.05
N SER A 724 -17.22 -39.17 1.91
CA SER A 724 -18.18 -40.27 1.95
C SER A 724 -18.65 -40.49 3.39
N VAL A 725 -19.96 -40.61 3.57
CA VAL A 725 -20.60 -40.89 4.85
C VAL A 725 -21.43 -42.15 4.69
N SER A 726 -21.14 -43.19 5.47
CA SER A 726 -21.84 -44.47 5.41
C SER A 726 -22.50 -44.81 6.75
N GLY A 727 -23.68 -45.42 6.69
CA GLY A 727 -24.29 -46.05 7.86
C GLY A 727 -23.55 -47.34 8.24
N GLY A 728 -23.62 -47.73 9.51
CA GLY A 728 -23.03 -48.99 9.98
C GLY A 728 -23.60 -50.26 9.32
N LYS A 729 -23.00 -51.41 9.66
CA LYS A 729 -23.34 -52.72 9.07
C LYS A 729 -24.86 -53.01 9.17
N GLY A 730 -25.52 -53.15 8.02
CA GLY A 730 -26.96 -53.43 7.92
C GLY A 730 -27.85 -52.21 7.69
N ALA A 731 -27.27 -51.01 7.56
CA ALA A 731 -27.99 -49.81 7.17
C ALA A 731 -28.63 -49.96 5.76
N THR A 732 -29.84 -49.42 5.61
CA THR A 732 -30.62 -49.45 4.35
C THR A 732 -31.06 -48.07 3.86
N ILE A 733 -30.86 -47.03 4.68
CA ILE A 733 -31.17 -45.63 4.37
C ILE A 733 -29.82 -44.88 4.30
N PRO A 734 -29.48 -44.18 3.21
CA PRO A 734 -28.24 -43.41 3.15
C PRO A 734 -28.27 -42.18 4.09
N PRO A 735 -27.16 -41.82 4.75
CA PRO A 735 -27.06 -40.60 5.57
C PRO A 735 -27.40 -39.33 4.79
N SER A 736 -28.12 -38.39 5.38
CA SER A 736 -28.58 -37.15 4.76
C SER A 736 -28.09 -35.93 5.53
N GLY A 737 -28.37 -34.72 5.03
CA GLY A 737 -27.96 -33.47 5.68
C GLY A 737 -26.61 -32.96 5.20
N PHE A 738 -25.89 -32.30 6.11
CA PHE A 738 -24.70 -31.50 5.77
C PHE A 738 -23.45 -32.00 6.50
N PHE A 739 -22.30 -31.66 5.93
CA PHE A 739 -21.01 -31.73 6.58
C PHE A 739 -20.32 -30.37 6.54
N VAL A 740 -19.38 -30.17 7.44
CA VAL A 740 -18.52 -28.98 7.50
C VAL A 740 -17.08 -29.38 7.23
N ILE A 741 -16.34 -28.47 6.60
CA ILE A 741 -14.89 -28.61 6.38
C ILE A 741 -14.22 -27.46 7.10
N PHE A 742 -13.13 -27.79 7.77
CA PHE A 742 -12.19 -26.81 8.27
C PHE A 742 -10.79 -27.11 7.72
N ASP A 743 -10.01 -26.05 7.56
CA ASP A 743 -8.60 -26.06 7.21
C ASP A 743 -7.82 -25.34 8.32
N GLU A 744 -6.89 -26.03 8.97
CA GLU A 744 -6.13 -25.51 10.12
C GLU A 744 -7.00 -24.83 11.20
N GLY A 745 -8.16 -25.42 11.50
CA GLY A 745 -9.10 -24.90 12.50
C GLY A 745 -10.03 -23.78 12.01
N THR A 746 -9.90 -23.34 10.76
CA THR A 746 -10.75 -22.32 10.14
C THR A 746 -11.82 -22.95 9.27
N LEU A 747 -13.10 -22.57 9.44
CA LEU A 747 -14.18 -23.07 8.58
C LEU A 747 -14.04 -22.54 7.15
N ILE A 748 -14.20 -23.42 6.16
CA ILE A 748 -14.14 -23.04 4.74
C ILE A 748 -15.54 -22.60 4.26
N PRO A 749 -15.71 -21.38 3.73
CA PRO A 749 -16.97 -20.96 3.10
C PRO A 749 -17.27 -21.77 1.81
N PRO A 750 -18.54 -22.09 1.52
CA PRO A 750 -19.71 -21.93 2.37
C PRO A 750 -19.71 -22.95 3.53
N TYR A 751 -19.93 -22.47 4.76
CA TYR A 751 -19.73 -23.24 5.99
C TYR A 751 -20.53 -24.55 6.13
N LEU A 752 -21.47 -24.85 5.21
CA LEU A 752 -22.29 -26.07 5.19
C LEU A 752 -22.32 -26.67 3.78
N PHE A 753 -21.97 -27.95 3.66
CA PHE A 753 -21.96 -28.67 2.38
C PHE A 753 -22.93 -29.84 2.39
N SER A 754 -23.75 -29.96 1.35
CA SER A 754 -24.77 -31.00 1.24
C SER A 754 -24.18 -32.35 0.83
N LEU A 755 -24.64 -33.44 1.45
CA LEU A 755 -24.38 -34.79 0.96
C LEU A 755 -25.34 -35.14 -0.18
N THR A 756 -24.83 -35.90 -1.16
CA THR A 756 -25.63 -36.52 -2.22
C THR A 756 -25.88 -37.99 -1.85
N PRO A 757 -27.13 -38.39 -1.53
CA PRO A 757 -27.44 -39.78 -1.20
C PRO A 757 -27.28 -40.70 -2.41
N SER A 758 -26.67 -41.87 -2.23
CA SER A 758 -26.65 -42.88 -3.28
C SER A 758 -28.07 -43.40 -3.59
N SER A 759 -28.36 -43.62 -4.87
CA SER A 759 -29.60 -44.26 -5.34
C SER A 759 -29.69 -45.75 -4.98
N SER A 760 -28.58 -46.35 -4.52
CA SER A 760 -28.53 -47.72 -3.99
C SER A 760 -27.47 -47.85 -2.88
N GLY A 761 -27.87 -48.38 -1.71
CA GLY A 761 -26.99 -48.61 -0.56
C GLY A 761 -27.16 -47.60 0.59
N ALA A 762 -26.26 -47.66 1.57
CA ALA A 762 -26.31 -46.88 2.81
C ALA A 762 -25.20 -45.82 2.90
N THR A 763 -24.80 -45.26 1.76
CA THR A 763 -23.68 -44.31 1.65
C THR A 763 -24.12 -43.06 0.90
N SER A 764 -23.63 -41.92 1.35
CA SER A 764 -23.78 -40.62 0.70
C SER A 764 -22.42 -40.01 0.45
N THR A 765 -22.28 -39.29 -0.65
CA THR A 765 -21.00 -38.73 -1.07
C THR A 765 -21.13 -37.25 -1.38
N ALA A 766 -20.03 -36.52 -1.24
CA ALA A 766 -19.88 -35.18 -1.73
C ALA A 766 -18.49 -35.00 -2.32
N THR A 767 -18.40 -34.16 -3.35
CA THR A 767 -17.14 -33.81 -4.00
C THR A 767 -17.05 -32.31 -4.01
N LEU A 768 -15.96 -31.77 -3.47
CA LEU A 768 -15.65 -30.35 -3.53
C LEU A 768 -14.35 -30.14 -4.26
N THR A 769 -14.26 -29.00 -4.91
CA THR A 769 -13.10 -28.64 -5.69
C THR A 769 -12.61 -27.26 -5.28
N PHE A 770 -11.32 -27.16 -4.99
CA PHE A 770 -10.63 -25.92 -4.59
C PHE A 770 -9.43 -25.72 -5.50
N ARG A 771 -8.98 -24.47 -5.66
CA ARG A 771 -7.66 -24.17 -6.23
C ARG A 771 -6.62 -24.03 -5.13
N GLY A 772 -5.36 -24.35 -5.42
CA GLY A 772 -4.23 -24.07 -4.52
C GLY A 772 -4.21 -22.60 -4.07
N SER A 773 -4.58 -21.66 -4.96
CA SER A 773 -4.67 -20.22 -4.66
C SER A 773 -5.75 -19.82 -3.66
N GLN A 774 -6.70 -20.72 -3.37
CA GLN A 774 -7.76 -20.52 -2.39
C GLN A 774 -7.42 -21.15 -1.04
N LEU A 775 -6.25 -21.79 -0.94
CA LEU A 775 -5.78 -22.55 0.21
C LEU A 775 -4.53 -21.90 0.80
N TYR A 776 -4.22 -22.26 2.05
CA TYR A 776 -3.07 -21.72 2.74
C TYR A 776 -1.76 -22.33 2.22
N GLY A 777 -0.72 -21.50 2.10
CA GLY A 777 0.63 -21.97 1.78
C GLY A 777 1.21 -22.85 2.89
N GLY A 778 1.96 -23.90 2.54
CA GLY A 778 2.60 -24.80 3.50
C GLY A 778 1.87 -26.12 3.71
N THR A 779 2.20 -26.84 4.79
CA THR A 779 1.58 -28.13 5.13
C THR A 779 0.34 -27.91 5.99
N ASN A 780 -0.82 -28.29 5.45
CA ASN A 780 -2.13 -28.07 6.06
C ASN A 780 -2.90 -29.39 6.26
N GLN A 781 -3.96 -29.35 7.04
CA GLN A 781 -4.85 -30.47 7.34
C GLN A 781 -6.31 -30.06 7.23
N PHE A 782 -7.01 -30.69 6.29
CA PHE A 782 -8.47 -30.68 6.30
C PHE A 782 -8.98 -31.62 7.38
N GLY A 783 -10.00 -31.18 8.09
CA GLY A 783 -10.90 -32.12 8.74
C GLY A 783 -12.35 -31.89 8.35
N VAL A 784 -13.10 -32.99 8.45
CA VAL A 784 -14.44 -33.11 7.90
C VAL A 784 -15.36 -33.67 8.97
N ILE A 785 -16.43 -32.94 9.28
CA ILE A 785 -17.42 -33.32 10.28
C ILE A 785 -18.76 -33.48 9.60
N TYR A 786 -19.32 -34.69 9.67
CA TYR A 786 -20.73 -34.91 9.38
C TYR A 786 -21.56 -34.54 10.61
N ALA A 787 -22.50 -33.62 10.45
CA ALA A 787 -23.30 -33.08 11.56
C ALA A 787 -24.33 -34.08 12.13
N GLY A 788 -24.57 -35.19 11.45
CA GLY A 788 -25.65 -36.12 11.76
C GLY A 788 -26.98 -35.73 11.11
N ASP A 789 -27.96 -36.62 11.20
CA ASP A 789 -29.34 -36.38 10.76
C ASP A 789 -30.36 -37.08 11.67
N SER A 790 -31.62 -37.15 11.28
CA SER A 790 -32.68 -37.81 12.08
C SER A 790 -32.45 -39.32 12.27
N ASN A 791 -31.66 -39.97 11.42
CA ASN A 791 -31.39 -41.41 11.42
C ASN A 791 -29.99 -41.76 11.94
N TYR A 792 -29.01 -40.87 11.73
CA TYR A 792 -27.58 -41.10 11.95
C TYR A 792 -26.97 -40.07 12.88
N GLN A 793 -26.01 -40.54 13.67
CA GLN A 793 -25.22 -39.70 14.56
C GLN A 793 -24.20 -38.86 13.76
N SER A 794 -23.59 -37.85 14.39
CA SER A 794 -22.46 -37.13 13.80
C SER A 794 -21.22 -38.03 13.72
N SER A 795 -20.38 -37.84 12.70
CA SER A 795 -19.14 -38.61 12.54
C SER A 795 -18.02 -37.79 11.89
N TYR A 796 -16.77 -38.14 12.18
CA TYR A 796 -15.57 -37.39 11.78
C TYR A 796 -14.71 -38.22 10.84
N ALA A 797 -14.13 -37.57 9.82
CA ALA A 797 -13.08 -38.19 9.01
C ALA A 797 -11.72 -38.10 9.73
N PRO A 798 -10.78 -39.01 9.45
CA PRO A 798 -9.36 -38.77 9.72
C PRO A 798 -8.90 -37.47 9.05
N LEU A 799 -7.95 -36.76 9.69
CA LEU A 799 -7.36 -35.55 9.12
C LEU A 799 -6.68 -35.86 7.78
N VAL A 800 -6.99 -35.06 6.77
CA VAL A 800 -6.42 -35.19 5.42
C VAL A 800 -5.38 -34.12 5.24
N SER A 801 -4.11 -34.53 5.21
CA SER A 801 -2.99 -33.59 5.06
C SER A 801 -2.71 -33.30 3.58
N TYR A 802 -2.34 -32.06 3.30
CA TYR A 802 -1.85 -31.62 2.01
C TYR A 802 -0.69 -30.64 2.20
N THR A 803 0.07 -30.37 1.15
CA THR A 803 1.14 -29.37 1.21
C THR A 803 1.08 -28.53 -0.05
N GLU A 804 0.64 -27.30 0.13
CA GLU A 804 0.69 -26.30 -0.91
C GLU A 804 2.10 -25.70 -0.96
N GLN A 805 2.74 -25.78 -2.12
CA GLN A 805 4.00 -25.09 -2.35
C GLN A 805 3.72 -23.73 -2.97
N THR A 806 3.24 -22.77 -2.18
CA THR A 806 3.36 -21.37 -2.57
C THR A 806 4.72 -20.86 -2.10
N LYS A 807 5.71 -20.84 -3.01
CA LYS A 807 7.01 -20.19 -2.77
C LYS A 807 7.22 -19.10 -3.80
N ASP A 808 6.29 -18.15 -3.78
CA ASP A 808 6.36 -16.98 -4.63
C ASP A 808 6.75 -15.74 -3.83
N PHE A 809 7.32 -14.76 -4.52
CA PHE A 809 7.83 -13.54 -3.91
C PHE A 809 7.78 -12.41 -4.94
N THR A 810 7.65 -11.18 -4.49
CA THR A 810 7.89 -10.01 -5.34
C THR A 810 9.37 -9.65 -5.32
N LEU A 811 9.87 -9.15 -6.44
CA LEU A 811 11.21 -8.60 -6.57
C LEU A 811 11.12 -7.23 -7.24
N ALA A 812 11.40 -6.17 -6.49
CA ALA A 812 11.37 -4.81 -6.98
C ALA A 812 12.71 -4.11 -6.75
N ALA A 813 13.12 -3.23 -7.66
CA ALA A 813 14.29 -2.39 -7.49
C ALA A 813 13.82 -1.05 -6.94
N THR A 814 14.21 -0.75 -5.71
CA THR A 814 13.96 0.56 -5.10
C THR A 814 14.92 1.63 -5.65
N THR A 815 15.99 1.20 -6.33
CA THR A 815 16.92 2.05 -7.07
C THR A 815 16.89 1.67 -8.55
N GLN A 816 16.08 2.35 -9.35
CA GLN A 816 15.97 2.03 -10.79
C GLN A 816 17.14 2.54 -11.63
N ASN A 817 17.79 3.63 -11.21
CA ASN A 817 18.93 4.20 -11.92
C ASN A 817 20.13 4.32 -10.97
N VAL A 818 21.27 3.76 -11.36
CA VAL A 818 22.54 3.85 -10.62
C VAL A 818 23.53 4.60 -11.47
N THR A 819 24.12 5.67 -10.94
CA THR A 819 25.21 6.38 -11.62
C THR A 819 26.51 6.10 -10.88
N VAL A 820 27.54 5.70 -11.62
CA VAL A 820 28.87 5.37 -11.08
C VAL A 820 29.95 6.10 -11.87
N HIS A 821 30.98 6.54 -11.18
CA HIS A 821 32.20 7.00 -11.83
C HIS A 821 33.12 5.80 -12.08
N SER A 822 33.89 5.83 -13.16
CA SER A 822 34.92 4.81 -13.40
C SER A 822 35.90 4.77 -12.21
N GLY A 823 36.01 3.61 -11.56
CA GLY A 823 36.85 3.39 -10.37
C GLY A 823 36.09 3.34 -9.04
N ASP A 824 34.83 3.81 -8.99
CA ASP A 824 34.04 3.83 -7.74
C ASP A 824 32.89 2.79 -7.80
N PRO A 825 32.60 2.08 -6.70
CA PRO A 825 31.48 1.15 -6.64
C PRO A 825 30.14 1.89 -6.57
N GLY A 826 29.13 1.41 -7.31
CA GLY A 826 27.74 1.84 -7.19
C GLY A 826 26.92 0.88 -6.36
N LEU A 827 25.93 1.39 -5.63
CA LEU A 827 24.97 0.59 -4.89
C LEU A 827 23.55 0.81 -5.43
N ALA A 828 22.79 -0.27 -5.51
CA ALA A 828 21.34 -0.28 -5.68
C ALA A 828 20.72 -1.19 -4.63
N PHE A 829 19.42 -1.01 -4.40
CA PHE A 829 18.68 -1.76 -3.41
C PHE A 829 17.48 -2.45 -4.04
N LEU A 830 17.32 -3.72 -3.72
CA LEU A 830 16.17 -4.54 -4.09
C LEU A 830 15.29 -4.72 -2.87
N GLN A 831 13.99 -4.67 -3.08
CA GLN A 831 12.98 -5.07 -2.12
C GLN A 831 12.44 -6.43 -2.56
N LEU A 832 12.41 -7.37 -1.63
CA LEU A 832 11.83 -8.69 -1.80
C LEU A 832 10.71 -8.85 -0.80
N GLN A 833 9.54 -9.31 -1.20
CA GLN A 833 8.46 -9.62 -0.28
C GLN A 833 7.89 -10.99 -0.58
N GLY A 834 7.68 -11.81 0.44
CA GLY A 834 7.03 -13.11 0.25
C GLY A 834 5.58 -12.90 -0.15
N LEU A 835 5.14 -13.58 -1.20
CA LEU A 835 3.73 -13.74 -1.51
C LEU A 835 3.24 -14.99 -0.79
N ASP A 836 1.97 -15.00 -0.39
CA ASP A 836 1.33 -16.15 0.27
C ASP A 836 2.15 -16.71 1.45
N GLN A 837 2.71 -15.80 2.26
CA GLN A 837 3.53 -16.10 3.44
C GLN A 837 4.86 -16.80 3.16
N PHE A 838 5.36 -16.78 1.93
CA PHE A 838 6.69 -17.30 1.62
C PHE A 838 7.75 -16.67 2.54
N SER A 839 8.42 -17.52 3.29
CA SER A 839 9.62 -17.18 4.03
C SER A 839 10.72 -18.15 3.67
N GLY A 840 11.92 -17.63 3.44
CA GLY A 840 13.04 -18.43 2.97
C GLY A 840 14.04 -17.67 2.12
N GLY A 841 15.03 -18.40 1.63
CA GLY A 841 16.07 -17.86 0.79
C GLY A 841 15.62 -17.73 -0.67
N VAL A 842 15.70 -16.53 -1.21
CA VAL A 842 15.67 -16.25 -2.65
C VAL A 842 17.10 -16.22 -3.16
N SER A 843 17.43 -17.12 -4.08
CA SER A 843 18.75 -17.11 -4.74
C SER A 843 18.79 -15.97 -5.74
N LEU A 844 19.71 -15.02 -5.56
CA LEU A 844 19.85 -13.87 -6.44
C LEU A 844 21.01 -14.07 -7.41
N SER A 845 20.78 -13.68 -8.65
CA SER A 845 21.83 -13.57 -9.66
C SER A 845 21.67 -12.25 -10.40
N CYS A 846 22.78 -11.68 -10.88
CA CYS A 846 22.73 -10.41 -11.59
C CYS A 846 23.56 -10.47 -12.87
N LYS A 847 23.02 -9.88 -13.93
CA LYS A 847 23.65 -9.78 -15.23
C LYS A 847 23.54 -8.36 -15.76
N VAL A 848 24.66 -7.81 -16.24
CA VAL A 848 24.67 -6.53 -16.96
C VAL A 848 24.69 -6.81 -18.46
N THR A 849 23.96 -6.01 -19.22
CA THR A 849 23.85 -6.04 -20.68
C THR A 849 23.84 -4.60 -21.22
N GLY A 850 24.03 -4.43 -22.53
CA GLY A 850 24.06 -3.11 -23.17
C GLY A 850 25.44 -2.44 -23.15
N GLY A 851 25.45 -1.10 -23.21
CA GLY A 851 26.65 -0.27 -23.33
C GLY A 851 26.84 0.34 -24.73
N PRO A 852 27.82 1.27 -24.88
CA PRO A 852 28.13 1.90 -26.17
C PRO A 852 28.50 0.89 -27.27
N THR A 853 28.16 1.20 -28.53
CA THR A 853 28.39 0.32 -29.69
C THR A 853 29.86 -0.13 -29.80
N GLY A 854 30.09 -1.45 -29.86
CA GLY A 854 31.43 -2.05 -29.96
C GLY A 854 32.09 -2.39 -28.62
N ASN A 855 31.39 -2.19 -27.49
CA ASN A 855 31.92 -2.53 -26.17
C ASN A 855 31.94 -4.05 -25.91
N VAL A 856 33.03 -4.52 -25.28
CA VAL A 856 33.24 -5.91 -24.84
C VAL A 856 33.50 -6.02 -23.33
N VAL A 857 33.52 -4.91 -22.60
CA VAL A 857 33.80 -4.85 -21.15
C VAL A 857 32.57 -4.29 -20.43
N LEU A 858 31.98 -5.11 -19.54
CA LEU A 858 30.77 -4.78 -18.79
C LEU A 858 31.08 -4.53 -17.30
N PRO A 859 30.36 -3.61 -16.63
CA PRO A 859 30.36 -3.51 -15.18
C PRO A 859 30.08 -4.86 -14.52
N ARG A 860 30.78 -5.14 -13.41
CA ARG A 860 30.52 -6.33 -12.62
C ARG A 860 29.34 -6.05 -11.68
N CYS A 861 28.29 -6.86 -11.76
CA CYS A 861 27.18 -6.79 -10.83
C CYS A 861 27.29 -7.88 -9.77
N ILE A 862 27.25 -7.49 -8.50
CA ILE A 862 27.43 -8.35 -7.34
C ILE A 862 26.18 -8.25 -6.48
N VAL A 863 25.58 -9.40 -6.19
CA VAL A 863 24.44 -9.54 -5.29
C VAL A 863 24.79 -10.55 -4.20
N PRO A 864 24.17 -10.48 -3.01
CA PRO A 864 24.27 -11.59 -2.06
C PRO A 864 23.74 -12.86 -2.73
N PRO A 865 24.37 -14.02 -2.53
CA PRO A 865 23.95 -15.26 -3.20
C PRO A 865 22.54 -15.69 -2.80
N VAL A 866 22.11 -15.33 -1.59
CA VAL A 866 20.76 -15.58 -1.07
C VAL A 866 20.29 -14.35 -0.29
N ALA A 867 19.08 -13.88 -0.55
CA ALA A 867 18.36 -12.93 0.30
C ALA A 867 17.27 -13.67 1.08
N ILE A 868 17.13 -13.39 2.37
CA ILE A 868 16.17 -14.11 3.23
C ILE A 868 14.93 -13.25 3.43
N ILE A 869 13.80 -13.73 2.94
CA ILE A 869 12.48 -13.16 3.24
C ILE A 869 12.04 -13.72 4.58
N GLN A 870 11.80 -12.84 5.55
CA GLN A 870 11.15 -13.19 6.82
C GLN A 870 9.64 -13.03 6.64
N SER A 871 8.84 -13.92 7.24
CA SER A 871 7.42 -14.21 6.95
C SER A 871 6.42 -13.05 7.02
N VAL A 872 6.88 -11.83 7.25
CA VAL A 872 6.10 -10.71 7.79
C VAL A 872 6.54 -9.36 7.20
N ARG A 873 7.69 -9.27 6.50
CA ARG A 873 8.23 -8.00 5.99
C ARG A 873 9.02 -8.17 4.71
N SER A 874 9.07 -7.10 3.93
CA SER A 874 9.97 -7.04 2.80
C SER A 874 11.44 -7.08 3.27
N SER A 875 12.24 -7.98 2.72
CA SER A 875 13.69 -7.99 2.87
C SER A 875 14.31 -7.03 1.87
N THR A 876 15.40 -6.36 2.26
CA THR A 876 16.23 -5.59 1.33
C THR A 876 17.47 -6.37 0.97
N ALA A 877 17.81 -6.42 -0.32
CA ALA A 877 19.09 -6.94 -0.80
C ALA A 877 19.88 -5.82 -1.50
N ILE A 878 21.20 -5.80 -1.31
CA ILE A 878 22.08 -4.80 -1.92
C ILE A 878 22.66 -5.36 -3.21
N VAL A 879 22.61 -4.56 -4.27
CA VAL A 879 23.28 -4.80 -5.54
C VAL A 879 24.45 -3.85 -5.61
N ARG A 880 25.66 -4.39 -5.79
CA ARG A 880 26.88 -3.61 -5.96
C ARG A 880 27.36 -3.70 -7.41
N PHE A 881 27.67 -2.56 -8.01
CA PHE A 881 28.24 -2.44 -9.33
C PHE A 881 29.70 -1.99 -9.23
N ASP A 882 30.64 -2.85 -9.64
CA ASP A 882 32.05 -2.49 -9.73
C ASP A 882 32.41 -2.18 -11.19
N THR A 883 33.06 -1.03 -11.39
CA THR A 883 33.52 -0.56 -12.71
C THR A 883 35.01 -0.84 -12.96
N GLU A 884 35.71 -1.43 -11.98
CA GLU A 884 37.09 -1.92 -12.10
C GLU A 884 37.14 -3.42 -12.45
N LEU A 885 38.14 -3.82 -13.25
CA LEU A 885 38.45 -5.23 -13.49
C LEU A 885 39.39 -5.75 -12.39
N VAL A 886 39.01 -6.87 -11.76
CA VAL A 886 39.80 -7.55 -10.73
C VAL A 886 40.23 -8.93 -11.23
N ASP A 887 41.54 -9.20 -11.24
CA ASP A 887 42.07 -10.54 -11.52
C ASP A 887 42.10 -11.40 -10.25
N ARG A 888 41.57 -12.63 -10.34
CA ARG A 888 41.70 -13.65 -9.29
C ARG A 888 42.93 -14.51 -9.55
N ASN A 889 43.93 -14.44 -8.68
CA ASN A 889 45.00 -15.43 -8.66
C ASN A 889 44.56 -16.72 -7.93
N SER A 890 45.30 -17.81 -8.12
CA SER A 890 45.03 -19.14 -7.55
C SER A 890 45.08 -19.23 -6.01
N SER A 891 45.35 -18.12 -5.32
CA SER A 891 45.36 -17.99 -3.86
C SER A 891 44.25 -17.08 -3.28
N GLY A 892 43.34 -16.55 -4.12
CA GLY A 892 42.16 -15.82 -3.66
C GLY A 892 42.41 -14.39 -3.16
N ILE A 893 43.59 -13.81 -3.40
CA ILE A 893 43.90 -12.41 -3.07
C ILE A 893 43.59 -11.54 -4.31
N GLU A 894 42.73 -10.54 -4.14
CA GLU A 894 42.33 -9.58 -5.18
C GLU A 894 43.37 -8.47 -5.33
N THR A 895 43.87 -8.24 -6.55
CA THR A 895 44.76 -7.11 -6.90
C THR A 895 44.26 -6.39 -8.14
N PRO A 896 44.40 -5.05 -8.25
CA PRO A 896 43.98 -4.29 -9.44
C PRO A 896 44.70 -4.75 -10.72
N ASP A 897 43.95 -4.93 -11.82
CA ASP A 897 44.51 -5.31 -13.12
C ASP A 897 45.49 -4.24 -13.66
N ARG A 898 46.67 -4.68 -14.11
CA ARG A 898 47.71 -3.83 -14.72
C ARG A 898 47.53 -3.61 -16.24
N HIS A 899 46.46 -4.11 -16.86
CA HIS A 899 46.21 -4.02 -18.31
C HIS A 899 45.15 -2.98 -18.75
N GLY A 900 44.78 -2.03 -17.89
CA GLY A 900 44.29 -0.71 -18.32
C GLY A 900 42.96 -0.67 -19.10
N LYS A 901 42.05 -1.62 -18.93
CA LYS A 901 40.70 -1.55 -19.49
C LYS A 901 39.69 -1.10 -18.43
N SER A 902 39.29 0.17 -18.47
CA SER A 902 38.16 0.69 -17.69
C SER A 902 36.84 0.40 -18.40
N VAL A 903 35.75 0.21 -17.65
CA VAL A 903 34.41 0.17 -18.24
C VAL A 903 34.14 1.52 -18.93
N PRO A 904 33.79 1.55 -20.23
CA PRO A 904 33.54 2.80 -20.94
C PRO A 904 32.37 3.59 -20.34
N PRO A 905 32.42 4.93 -20.33
CA PRO A 905 31.27 5.75 -20.00
C PRO A 905 30.08 5.44 -20.93
N GLY A 906 28.88 5.37 -20.37
CA GLY A 906 27.67 5.03 -21.12
C GLY A 906 26.59 4.40 -20.25
N THR A 907 25.46 4.10 -20.87
CA THR A 907 24.29 3.49 -20.22
C THR A 907 24.28 1.98 -20.44
N TYR A 908 24.10 1.25 -19.35
CA TYR A 908 24.03 -0.20 -19.27
C TYR A 908 22.71 -0.60 -18.61
N THR A 909 22.29 -1.84 -18.83
CA THR A 909 21.09 -2.42 -18.23
C THR A 909 21.50 -3.59 -17.34
N ALA A 910 21.22 -3.50 -16.05
CA ALA A 910 21.41 -4.58 -15.10
C ALA A 910 20.08 -5.29 -14.86
N VAL A 911 20.05 -6.61 -15.04
CA VAL A 911 18.91 -7.47 -14.69
C VAL A 911 19.31 -8.29 -13.49
N VAL A 912 18.58 -8.15 -12.39
CA VAL A 912 18.69 -9.05 -11.24
C VAL A 912 17.55 -10.04 -11.31
N THR A 913 17.89 -11.33 -11.28
CA THR A 913 16.94 -12.43 -11.23
C THR A 913 16.94 -13.00 -9.82
N GLY A 914 15.78 -13.02 -9.19
CA GLY A 914 15.53 -13.83 -8.00
C GLY A 914 14.93 -15.16 -8.40
N THR A 915 15.38 -16.23 -7.74
CA THR A 915 14.85 -17.58 -7.96
C THR A 915 14.61 -18.29 -6.63
N THR A 916 13.49 -19.00 -6.57
CA THR A 916 13.26 -20.09 -5.62
C THR A 916 13.31 -21.42 -6.36
N GLY A 917 12.98 -22.52 -5.70
CA GLY A 917 12.84 -23.81 -6.39
C GLY A 917 11.69 -23.87 -7.42
N ILE A 918 10.79 -22.89 -7.42
CA ILE A 918 9.55 -22.89 -8.22
C ILE A 918 9.17 -21.55 -8.86
N ALA A 919 9.62 -20.40 -8.33
CA ALA A 919 9.34 -19.06 -8.86
C ALA A 919 10.62 -18.34 -9.33
N SER A 920 10.50 -17.52 -10.36
CA SER A 920 11.61 -16.71 -10.91
C SER A 920 11.09 -15.34 -11.32
N HIS A 921 11.68 -14.29 -10.75
CA HIS A 921 11.32 -12.89 -11.05
C HIS A 921 12.54 -12.10 -11.47
N ASP A 922 12.38 -11.27 -12.49
CA ASP A 922 13.41 -10.37 -12.98
C ASP A 922 13.06 -8.94 -12.62
N VAL A 923 14.08 -8.19 -12.23
CA VAL A 923 13.99 -6.74 -12.11
C VAL A 923 15.12 -6.06 -12.86
N THR A 924 14.77 -5.01 -13.58
CA THR A 924 15.69 -4.26 -14.43
C THR A 924 16.06 -2.94 -13.79
N MET A 925 17.35 -2.61 -13.81
CA MET A 925 17.91 -1.33 -13.40
C MET A 925 18.77 -0.77 -14.52
N THR A 926 18.84 0.55 -14.61
CA THR A 926 19.72 1.28 -15.53
C THR A 926 20.98 1.69 -14.79
N LEU A 927 22.15 1.41 -15.36
CA LEU A 927 23.45 1.78 -14.80
C LEU A 927 24.15 2.75 -15.75
N VAL A 928 24.46 3.96 -15.28
CA VAL A 928 25.17 4.99 -16.04
C VAL A 928 26.60 5.09 -15.53
N VAL A 929 27.57 4.75 -16.37
CA VAL A 929 29.00 4.92 -16.07
C VAL A 929 29.46 6.28 -16.61
N GLN A 930 30.07 7.10 -15.77
CA GLN A 930 30.58 8.42 -16.12
C GLN A 930 32.12 8.46 -16.17
N ASP A 931 32.67 9.36 -17.00
CA ASP A 931 34.11 9.54 -17.20
C ASP A 931 34.76 10.18 -15.96
N PRO A 932 35.90 9.64 -15.46
CA PRO A 932 36.63 10.23 -14.33
C PRO A 932 37.18 11.64 -14.62
N ALA A 933 37.24 12.09 -15.88
CA ALA A 933 37.63 13.45 -16.26
C ALA A 933 36.56 14.53 -15.94
N TYR A 934 35.39 14.13 -15.43
CA TYR A 934 34.34 15.03 -14.91
C TYR A 934 34.48 15.34 -13.39
N ARG A 935 35.65 15.08 -12.79
CA ARG A 935 35.96 15.40 -11.38
C ARG A 935 36.24 16.88 -11.13
#